data_AF-A0AAE4U6K2-F1
#
_entry.id   AF-A0AAE4U6K2-F1
#
_cell.length_a   1.000
_cell.length_b   1.000
_cell.length_c   1.000
_cell.angle_alpha   90.00
_cell.angle_beta   90.00
_cell.angle_gamma   90.00
#
_symmetry.space_group_name_H-M   'P 1'
#
loop_
_entity.id
_entity.type
_entity.pdbx_description
1 polymer ?
#
loop_
_entity_poly.entity_id
_entity_poly.type
_entity_poly.pdbx_seq_one_letter_code
_entity_poly.pdbx_strand_id
1 'polypeptide(L)'
;MTATTIAIGTTAAVISLFCWYLFLGGVVRMFRTIKLGQKVDSSRFWPVLPRLGTMIKEFIAHTRMVKFRTVGWAHWLVMIGFMGGALLWFEAYGQSINPEFHWPLFGDTFAWHLWDELLGIGTVVGIMVLIVIRQLNHPRVPERISRFSGSRFGAAYFVEAVVLLEGLGMILVKASKIATYHHSNAYSDFFTMQVAKILPESPTLVSIFAVIKLMSGMVWLAVVGLNTDWGVAWHRFSAFFNIYFKREADGGVALGAAKPMMSQGKVLDMETADPDVDAFGAGKIEDFSWKGWLDFSTCTECGRCQSQCPAWNTGKPLSPKLLIMSLRDHGNAKAPYLMAGGRKDMGGDEVGLVDADGNVLEDKLNAIPEAARAEASRKLVGESKGRLGGGEGLESADGEFDPEALGAVIDTETLWSCTTCGACVEQCPVDIEHVDHILDMRRYQVLIESDFPTELAGMFKNLENKGNPWGQNASARTAWIDEMDIEIPVFGKDVESFEGFEYLFWVGCAGAYEDRAKKTTKAVAELLDMAAVNFMVLGEGETCTGDSARRAGNEFLFQMLAQQNIEMLGEVFSTAPEQRKKVVVTCAHCFNALGNEYPQLGAKYEVVHHTQLLNRLVREKRLVPVAPLGEGVTYHDPCYLGRHNKVYDAPRELMGAAGSTLTEMPRHGERSMCCGAGGARMWMEEQIGKRINLDRVDEALDTLGDTTGDQVKKVATGCPFCRVMLTDGVTARTSGTESEGKVEVVDVAQLLLDSVKRGSTEVKLGGRFLGPRPSAPEPEPEPEPEKVPAAAAAAATATTEAAPKPKVGLGMKGGKKPGAAAKTAAPAEAPAEAPAEKKPASKGFGMKGGKKPGAAAAAPAAASAPAEAPAEAPAEKKPASKGFGMKGGAKRPGAASKPAATAAPAPAEAESSEAVKAEAPAAEKPAKAKGFGMAAGKRPGQKTATPNAAAADAGVTAPAESKVAEAESAPDAAPTVDTESATATAATGTAAATEEKPAKAKGFGMAAGKKRPGGIGKAAPKPAAEAPAAEAPAPAAPEAEAPAEETEATPAAEAPAAEAPAETNGAEVPAPSSNGSGDARTIAETGASKAKGFGIAAGKKRPGHQ
;
A
#
# COMPACT_ATOMS: atom_id res chain seq x y z
N MET A 1 -43.67 3.25 33.64
CA MET A 1 -44.36 3.32 32.32
C MET A 1 -45.60 4.20 32.41
N THR A 2 -45.93 4.94 31.36
CA THR A 2 -47.22 5.66 31.21
C THR A 2 -47.84 5.34 29.85
N ALA A 3 -49.11 5.69 29.62
CA ALA A 3 -49.72 5.56 28.29
C ALA A 3 -48.91 6.30 27.21
N THR A 4 -48.34 7.47 27.56
CA THR A 4 -47.47 8.26 26.69
C THR A 4 -46.17 7.53 26.34
N THR A 5 -45.45 6.97 27.31
CA THR A 5 -44.19 6.24 27.01
C THR A 5 -44.45 4.95 26.24
N ILE A 6 -45.55 4.24 26.53
CA ILE A 6 -45.97 3.06 25.77
C ILE A 6 -46.28 3.43 24.32
N ALA A 7 -47.07 4.46 24.06
CA ALA A 7 -47.39 4.91 22.70
C ALA A 7 -46.13 5.34 21.93
N ILE A 8 -45.27 6.13 22.56
CA ILE A 8 -43.98 6.59 21.99
C ILE A 8 -43.10 5.39 21.59
N GLY A 9 -42.86 4.45 22.51
CA GLY A 9 -41.99 3.30 22.26
C GLY A 9 -42.57 2.28 21.28
N THR A 10 -43.88 2.04 21.30
CA THR A 10 -44.54 1.16 20.31
C THR A 10 -44.50 1.75 18.90
N THR A 11 -44.69 3.07 18.74
CA THR A 11 -44.52 3.74 17.44
C THR A 11 -43.08 3.65 16.94
N ALA A 12 -42.08 3.89 17.79
CA ALA A 12 -40.67 3.76 17.42
C ALA A 12 -40.31 2.30 17.03
N ALA A 13 -40.87 1.30 17.71
CA ALA A 13 -40.69 -0.11 17.38
C ALA A 13 -41.32 -0.49 16.02
N VAL A 14 -42.51 0.02 15.69
CA VAL A 14 -43.15 -0.23 14.38
C VAL A 14 -42.34 0.40 13.24
N ILE A 15 -41.91 1.66 13.39
CA ILE A 15 -41.04 2.33 12.38
C ILE A 15 -39.71 1.58 12.24
N SER A 16 -39.20 0.99 13.33
CA SER A 16 -37.95 0.23 13.30
C SER A 16 -37.99 -0.97 12.37
N LEU A 17 -39.11 -1.70 12.31
CA LEU A 17 -39.24 -2.87 11.44
C LEU A 17 -39.08 -2.50 9.96
N PHE A 18 -39.62 -1.34 9.56
CA PHE A 18 -39.46 -0.81 8.20
C PHE A 18 -38.01 -0.39 7.91
N CYS A 19 -37.35 0.29 8.86
CA CYS A 19 -35.94 0.69 8.71
C CYS A 19 -35.00 -0.53 8.61
N TRP A 20 -35.26 -1.58 9.40
CA TRP A 20 -34.55 -2.87 9.28
C TRP A 20 -34.81 -3.57 7.95
N TYR A 21 -36.05 -3.57 7.44
CA TYR A 21 -36.37 -4.12 6.12
C TYR A 21 -35.56 -3.43 5.01
N LEU A 22 -35.50 -2.08 5.01
CA LEU A 22 -34.69 -1.32 4.06
C LEU A 22 -33.18 -1.64 4.19
N PHE A 23 -32.66 -1.71 5.41
CA PHE A 23 -31.26 -2.05 5.66
C PHE A 23 -30.90 -3.46 5.16
N LEU A 24 -31.70 -4.47 5.52
CA LEU A 24 -31.48 -5.86 5.10
C LEU A 24 -31.63 -6.02 3.59
N GLY A 25 -32.56 -5.30 2.95
CA GLY A 25 -32.64 -5.20 1.49
C GLY A 25 -31.35 -4.64 0.87
N GLY A 26 -30.75 -3.62 1.48
CA GLY A 26 -29.44 -3.08 1.11
C GLY A 26 -28.30 -4.10 1.28
N VAL A 27 -28.26 -4.83 2.41
CA VAL A 27 -27.28 -5.91 2.64
C VAL A 27 -27.40 -7.01 1.58
N VAL A 28 -28.62 -7.44 1.25
CA VAL A 28 -28.87 -8.45 0.21
C VAL A 28 -28.47 -7.93 -1.18
N ARG A 29 -28.74 -6.67 -1.51
CA ARG A 29 -28.30 -6.06 -2.77
C ARG A 29 -26.77 -6.03 -2.85
N MET A 30 -26.10 -5.52 -1.81
CA MET A 30 -24.63 -5.46 -1.70
C MET A 30 -24.00 -6.85 -1.86
N PHE A 31 -24.48 -7.86 -1.13
CA PHE A 31 -23.98 -9.23 -1.22
C PHE A 31 -24.15 -9.82 -2.62
N ARG A 32 -25.32 -9.63 -3.25
CA ARG A 32 -25.55 -10.07 -4.63
C ARG A 32 -24.61 -9.37 -5.59
N THR A 33 -24.49 -8.04 -5.54
CA THR A 33 -23.60 -7.26 -6.41
C THR A 33 -22.14 -7.71 -6.28
N ILE A 34 -21.63 -7.93 -5.06
CA ILE A 34 -20.28 -8.45 -4.84
C ILE A 34 -20.08 -9.84 -5.49
N LYS A 35 -21.12 -10.69 -5.47
CA LYS A 35 -21.10 -12.04 -6.06
C LYS A 35 -21.14 -12.06 -7.61
N LEU A 36 -21.23 -10.90 -8.28
CA LEU A 36 -21.12 -10.82 -9.75
C LEU A 36 -19.70 -11.09 -10.24
N GLY A 37 -18.69 -10.69 -9.47
CA GLY A 37 -17.29 -10.88 -9.83
C GLY A 37 -16.85 -12.34 -9.83
N GLN A 38 -15.83 -12.65 -10.64
CA GLN A 38 -15.29 -14.00 -10.79
C GLN A 38 -14.91 -14.68 -9.45
N LYS A 39 -14.74 -16.01 -9.49
CA LYS A 39 -14.22 -16.78 -8.35
C LYS A 39 -12.81 -16.31 -7.96
N VAL A 40 -12.45 -16.55 -6.71
CA VAL A 40 -11.07 -16.38 -6.18
C VAL A 40 -10.48 -17.75 -5.88
N ASP A 41 -9.16 -17.81 -5.77
CA ASP A 41 -8.49 -19.01 -5.25
C ASP A 41 -8.93 -19.34 -3.80
N SER A 42 -9.03 -20.63 -3.54
CA SER A 42 -9.46 -21.25 -2.28
C SER A 42 -8.60 -20.87 -1.06
N SER A 43 -7.32 -20.50 -1.23
CA SER A 43 -6.45 -20.09 -0.12
C SER A 43 -6.89 -18.80 0.58
N ARG A 44 -7.81 -18.02 0.00
CA ARG A 44 -8.41 -16.86 0.70
C ARG A 44 -9.33 -17.23 1.86
N PHE A 45 -9.83 -18.46 1.89
CA PHE A 45 -10.70 -18.95 2.96
C PHE A 45 -9.91 -19.58 4.13
N TRP A 46 -8.65 -19.98 3.89
CA TRP A 46 -7.85 -20.80 4.80
C TRP A 46 -6.47 -20.17 5.12
N PRO A 47 -5.84 -20.51 6.25
CA PRO A 47 -6.42 -21.14 7.42
C PRO A 47 -7.34 -20.16 8.18
N VAL A 48 -8.51 -20.65 8.62
CA VAL A 48 -9.58 -19.81 9.20
C VAL A 48 -9.13 -19.08 10.47
N LEU A 49 -8.53 -19.79 11.43
CA LEU A 49 -8.21 -19.22 12.74
C LEU A 49 -7.12 -18.12 12.70
N PRO A 50 -6.01 -18.25 11.95
CA PRO A 50 -5.06 -17.15 11.76
C PRO A 50 -5.66 -15.94 11.04
N ARG A 51 -6.46 -16.15 9.98
CA ARG A 51 -7.15 -15.04 9.27
C ARG A 51 -8.13 -14.29 10.19
N LEU A 52 -8.90 -15.02 11.00
CA LEU A 52 -9.78 -14.44 12.02
C LEU A 52 -8.99 -13.70 13.10
N GLY A 53 -7.87 -14.26 13.57
CA GLY A 53 -6.97 -13.62 14.54
C GLY A 53 -6.38 -12.32 14.01
N THR A 54 -5.95 -12.30 12.74
CA THR A 54 -5.53 -11.09 12.03
C THR A 54 -6.64 -10.06 11.94
N MET A 55 -7.86 -10.48 11.54
CA MET A 55 -9.02 -9.57 11.47
C MET A 55 -9.32 -8.93 12.83
N ILE A 56 -9.39 -9.72 13.90
CA ILE A 56 -9.62 -9.23 15.28
C ILE A 56 -8.48 -8.28 15.72
N LYS A 57 -7.23 -8.62 15.42
CA LYS A 57 -6.04 -7.82 15.76
C LYS A 57 -6.03 -6.46 15.05
N GLU A 58 -6.23 -6.42 13.73
CA GLU A 58 -6.25 -5.16 12.98
C GLU A 58 -7.48 -4.30 13.34
N PHE A 59 -8.62 -4.93 13.60
CA PHE A 59 -9.83 -4.27 14.06
C PHE A 59 -9.67 -3.64 15.46
N ILE A 60 -9.48 -4.44 16.51
CA ILE A 60 -9.52 -3.97 17.91
C ILE A 60 -8.36 -3.01 18.20
N ALA A 61 -7.14 -3.35 17.76
CA ALA A 61 -5.97 -2.52 18.00
C ALA A 61 -5.76 -1.41 16.94
N HIS A 62 -6.63 -1.32 15.93
CA HIS A 62 -6.57 -0.31 14.86
C HIS A 62 -5.17 -0.19 14.19
N THR A 63 -4.43 -1.30 14.09
CA THR A 63 -2.98 -1.31 13.78
C THR A 63 -2.62 -0.51 12.52
N ARG A 64 -3.43 -0.65 11.47
CA ARG A 64 -3.28 0.05 10.19
C ARG A 64 -3.66 1.54 10.26
N MET A 65 -4.62 1.91 11.11
CA MET A 65 -5.12 3.29 11.29
C MET A 65 -4.26 4.13 12.25
N VAL A 66 -3.70 3.52 13.30
CA VAL A 66 -2.86 4.17 14.31
C VAL A 66 -1.50 4.61 13.76
N LYS A 67 -1.08 4.10 12.60
CA LYS A 67 0.07 4.63 11.82
C LYS A 67 0.04 6.15 11.64
N PHE A 68 -1.14 6.79 11.65
CA PHE A 68 -1.30 8.24 11.66
C PHE A 68 -1.84 8.70 13.03
N ARG A 69 -0.92 9.11 13.91
CA ARG A 69 -1.20 9.33 15.34
C ARG A 69 -2.40 10.24 15.60
N THR A 70 -2.51 11.38 14.91
CA THR A 70 -3.56 12.39 15.12
C THR A 70 -4.98 11.90 14.80
N VAL A 71 -5.15 11.12 13.73
CA VAL A 71 -6.46 10.58 13.30
C VAL A 71 -6.76 9.24 13.97
N GLY A 72 -5.74 8.45 14.29
CA GLY A 72 -5.88 7.07 14.76
C GLY A 72 -6.68 6.93 16.05
N TRP A 73 -6.36 7.72 17.09
CA TRP A 73 -7.06 7.63 18.39
C TRP A 73 -8.50 8.15 18.31
N ALA A 74 -8.74 9.26 17.60
CA ALA A 74 -10.08 9.84 17.46
C ALA A 74 -11.01 8.90 16.67
N HIS A 75 -10.49 8.23 15.64
CA HIS A 75 -11.22 7.19 14.92
C HIS A 75 -11.45 5.93 15.77
N TRP A 76 -10.48 5.53 16.60
CA TRP A 76 -10.65 4.38 17.50
C TRP A 76 -11.74 4.64 18.55
N LEU A 77 -11.78 5.84 19.14
CA LEU A 77 -12.87 6.24 20.05
C LEU A 77 -14.24 6.21 19.36
N VAL A 78 -14.34 6.72 18.12
CA VAL A 78 -15.59 6.67 17.35
C VAL A 78 -15.98 5.23 16.98
N MET A 79 -15.02 4.35 16.66
CA MET A 79 -15.31 2.95 16.36
C MET A 79 -15.82 2.21 17.59
N ILE A 80 -15.11 2.29 18.72
CA ILE A 80 -15.49 1.63 19.98
C ILE A 80 -16.80 2.24 20.51
N GLY A 81 -16.95 3.56 20.41
CA GLY A 81 -18.17 4.29 20.74
C GLY A 81 -19.39 3.84 19.94
N PHE A 82 -19.27 3.75 18.61
CA PHE A 82 -20.37 3.33 17.73
C PHE A 82 -20.71 1.84 17.90
N MET A 83 -19.69 0.96 17.89
CA MET A 83 -19.92 -0.49 17.96
C MET A 83 -20.26 -1.00 19.36
N GLY A 84 -19.64 -0.45 20.40
CA GLY A 84 -20.02 -0.73 21.80
C GLY A 84 -21.33 -0.05 22.18
N GLY A 85 -21.58 1.16 21.65
CA GLY A 85 -22.79 1.94 21.85
C GLY A 85 -24.03 1.30 21.24
N ALA A 86 -23.87 0.41 20.24
CA ALA A 86 -24.97 -0.39 19.70
C ALA A 86 -25.74 -1.16 20.79
N LEU A 87 -25.07 -1.63 21.85
CA LEU A 87 -25.74 -2.31 22.97
C LEU A 87 -26.59 -1.35 23.82
N LEU A 88 -26.11 -0.11 24.01
CA LEU A 88 -26.80 0.97 24.71
C LEU A 88 -27.91 1.61 23.84
N TRP A 89 -27.84 1.42 22.52
CA TRP A 89 -28.85 1.79 21.55
C TRP A 89 -29.97 0.73 21.46
N PHE A 90 -29.63 -0.56 21.54
CA PHE A 90 -30.64 -1.61 21.77
C PHE A 90 -31.34 -1.45 23.14
N GLU A 91 -30.63 -0.99 24.18
CA GLU A 91 -31.24 -0.64 25.47
C GLU A 91 -32.31 0.46 25.36
N ALA A 92 -32.16 1.36 24.37
CA ALA A 92 -33.09 2.47 24.13
C ALA A 92 -34.50 2.01 23.72
N TYR A 93 -34.66 0.81 23.13
CA TYR A 93 -35.97 0.20 22.92
C TYR A 93 -36.73 0.05 24.24
N GLY A 94 -36.11 -0.53 25.25
CA GLY A 94 -36.73 -0.70 26.57
C GLY A 94 -36.97 0.65 27.25
N GLN A 95 -36.01 1.56 27.18
CA GLN A 95 -36.09 2.91 27.78
C GLN A 95 -37.17 3.80 27.14
N SER A 96 -37.51 3.58 25.86
CA SER A 96 -38.61 4.28 25.18
C SER A 96 -39.99 3.95 25.78
N ILE A 97 -40.20 2.71 26.23
CA ILE A 97 -41.46 2.22 26.81
C ILE A 97 -41.45 2.36 28.34
N ASN A 98 -40.38 1.92 28.98
CA ASN A 98 -40.13 2.03 30.41
C ASN A 98 -38.83 2.80 30.67
N PRO A 99 -38.87 4.11 30.99
CA PRO A 99 -37.66 4.94 31.12
C PRO A 99 -36.66 4.51 32.21
N GLU A 100 -37.07 3.67 33.17
CA GLU A 100 -36.15 3.08 34.15
C GLU A 100 -35.29 1.94 33.56
N PHE A 101 -35.72 1.32 32.46
CA PHE A 101 -35.17 0.09 31.89
C PHE A 101 -33.64 0.11 31.72
N HIS A 102 -33.04 -1.03 32.04
CA HIS A 102 -31.66 -1.40 31.78
C HIS A 102 -31.60 -2.90 31.49
N TRP A 103 -30.47 -3.40 30.99
CA TRP A 103 -30.26 -4.84 30.80
C TRP A 103 -30.38 -5.60 32.14
N PRO A 104 -31.26 -6.61 32.29
CA PRO A 104 -31.54 -7.22 33.60
C PRO A 104 -30.35 -7.91 34.29
N LEU A 105 -29.37 -8.40 33.52
CA LEU A 105 -28.24 -9.19 34.05
C LEU A 105 -27.01 -8.36 34.47
N PHE A 106 -26.85 -7.16 33.90
CA PHE A 106 -25.63 -6.35 34.08
C PHE A 106 -25.85 -4.83 33.99
N GLY A 107 -27.04 -4.37 33.61
CA GLY A 107 -27.31 -2.97 33.27
C GLY A 107 -27.25 -1.98 34.43
N ASP A 108 -27.30 -2.45 35.68
CA ASP A 108 -27.09 -1.63 36.88
C ASP A 108 -25.73 -1.91 37.56
N THR A 109 -24.80 -2.56 36.86
CA THR A 109 -23.45 -2.77 37.41
C THR A 109 -22.58 -1.54 37.21
N PHE A 110 -21.69 -1.27 38.18
CA PHE A 110 -20.67 -0.22 38.07
C PHE A 110 -19.89 -0.25 36.75
N ALA A 111 -19.61 -1.46 36.23
CA ALA A 111 -18.92 -1.64 34.96
C ALA A 111 -19.75 -1.20 33.75
N TRP A 112 -21.08 -1.41 33.76
CA TRP A 112 -21.97 -0.95 32.69
C TRP A 112 -22.16 0.56 32.73
N HIS A 113 -22.41 1.11 33.91
CA HIS A 113 -22.50 2.55 34.12
C HIS A 113 -21.23 3.27 33.65
N LEU A 114 -20.04 2.76 34.00
CA LEU A 114 -18.75 3.32 33.54
C LEU A 114 -18.51 3.11 32.03
N TRP A 115 -19.04 2.03 31.45
CA TRP A 115 -18.96 1.78 30.00
C TRP A 115 -19.76 2.82 29.21
N ASP A 116 -21.03 3.06 29.56
CA ASP A 116 -21.86 4.11 28.94
C ASP A 116 -21.22 5.50 29.06
N GLU A 117 -20.68 5.82 30.24
CA GLU A 117 -19.97 7.08 30.49
C GLU A 117 -18.78 7.29 29.53
N LEU A 118 -17.91 6.28 29.43
CA LEU A 118 -16.71 6.34 28.60
C LEU A 118 -17.04 6.29 27.10
N LEU A 119 -18.08 5.56 26.70
CA LEU A 119 -18.54 5.53 25.31
C LEU A 119 -19.19 6.85 24.90
N GLY A 120 -20.08 7.42 25.71
CA GLY A 120 -20.72 8.71 25.44
C GLY A 120 -19.70 9.83 25.25
N ILE A 121 -18.83 10.02 26.25
CA ILE A 121 -17.76 11.04 26.21
C ILE A 121 -16.78 10.75 25.06
N GLY A 122 -16.33 9.50 24.93
CA GLY A 122 -15.36 9.09 23.91
C GLY A 122 -15.87 9.31 22.49
N THR A 123 -17.14 8.98 22.22
CA THR A 123 -17.79 9.18 20.91
C THR A 123 -17.84 10.66 20.56
N VAL A 124 -18.34 11.51 21.47
CA VAL A 124 -18.48 12.96 21.24
C VAL A 124 -17.12 13.63 21.05
N VAL A 125 -16.12 13.34 21.90
CA VAL A 125 -14.77 13.88 21.75
C VAL A 125 -14.12 13.40 20.44
N GLY A 126 -14.23 12.11 20.13
CA GLY A 126 -13.68 11.53 18.91
C GLY A 126 -14.29 12.13 17.63
N ILE A 127 -15.61 12.21 17.55
CA ILE A 127 -16.29 12.69 16.33
C ILE A 127 -16.07 14.20 16.13
N MET A 128 -16.07 15.01 17.19
CA MET A 128 -15.79 16.44 17.09
C MET A 128 -14.35 16.70 16.59
N VAL A 129 -13.37 15.91 17.03
CA VAL A 129 -11.99 15.97 16.50
C VAL A 129 -11.94 15.56 15.02
N LEU A 130 -12.66 14.52 14.60
CA LEU A 130 -12.72 14.11 13.19
C LEU A 130 -13.40 15.16 12.29
N ILE A 131 -14.50 15.77 12.75
CA ILE A 131 -15.20 16.88 12.07
C ILE A 131 -14.24 18.06 11.87
N VAL A 132 -13.55 18.50 12.93
CA VAL A 132 -12.55 19.58 12.84
C VAL A 132 -11.43 19.23 11.87
N ILE A 133 -10.90 18.00 11.92
CA ILE A 133 -9.89 17.53 10.97
C ILE A 133 -10.42 17.50 9.53
N ARG A 134 -11.70 17.17 9.29
CA ARG A 134 -12.31 17.25 7.95
C ARG A 134 -12.38 18.68 7.45
N GLN A 135 -12.87 19.62 8.26
CA GLN A 135 -12.99 21.03 7.85
C GLN A 135 -11.62 21.66 7.55
N LEU A 136 -10.61 21.40 8.40
CA LEU A 136 -9.23 21.85 8.16
C LEU A 136 -8.56 21.24 6.92
N ASN A 137 -9.13 20.16 6.36
CA ASN A 137 -8.67 19.49 5.15
C ASN A 137 -9.70 19.55 4.01
N HIS A 138 -10.70 20.45 4.06
CA HIS A 138 -11.74 20.51 3.03
C HIS A 138 -11.17 20.95 1.68
N PRO A 139 -11.62 20.39 0.53
CA PRO A 139 -11.26 20.86 -0.82
C PRO A 139 -11.58 22.34 -1.13
N ARG A 140 -12.21 23.08 -0.20
CA ARG A 140 -12.45 24.53 -0.30
C ARG A 140 -11.21 25.35 0.10
N VAL A 141 -10.10 24.71 0.48
CA VAL A 141 -8.83 25.34 0.85
C VAL A 141 -7.82 25.16 -0.31
N PRO A 142 -7.78 26.07 -1.30
CA PRO A 142 -7.03 25.84 -2.56
C PRO A 142 -5.51 25.78 -2.40
N GLU A 143 -4.94 26.25 -1.28
CA GLU A 143 -3.52 26.08 -0.96
C GLU A 143 -3.12 24.62 -0.69
N ARG A 144 -4.08 23.70 -0.54
CA ARG A 144 -3.85 22.29 -0.17
C ARG A 144 -4.56 21.36 -1.14
N ILE A 145 -3.80 20.46 -1.76
CA ILE A 145 -4.39 19.31 -2.49
C ILE A 145 -5.05 18.39 -1.46
N SER A 146 -6.36 18.56 -1.25
CA SER A 146 -7.10 17.81 -0.24
C SER A 146 -7.17 16.33 -0.56
N ARG A 147 -6.86 15.48 0.43
CA ARG A 147 -7.10 14.03 0.36
C ARG A 147 -8.58 13.67 0.21
N PHE A 148 -9.48 14.58 0.56
CA PHE A 148 -10.93 14.44 0.41
C PHE A 148 -11.45 15.02 -0.91
N SER A 149 -10.59 15.46 -1.83
CA SER A 149 -11.01 15.89 -3.17
C SER A 149 -11.69 14.72 -3.91
N GLY A 150 -12.94 14.91 -4.34
CA GLY A 150 -13.78 13.85 -4.90
C GLY A 150 -14.25 12.78 -3.89
N SER A 151 -14.30 13.08 -2.58
CA SER A 151 -15.04 12.26 -1.61
C SER A 151 -16.49 12.76 -1.48
N ARG A 152 -17.44 11.87 -1.21
CA ARG A 152 -18.88 12.16 -1.10
C ARG A 152 -19.23 12.86 0.22
N PHE A 153 -19.19 14.19 0.21
CA PHE A 153 -19.37 15.00 1.42
C PHE A 153 -20.76 14.91 2.06
N GLY A 154 -21.85 14.78 1.28
CA GLY A 154 -23.20 14.60 1.82
C GLY A 154 -23.31 13.36 2.72
N ALA A 155 -22.87 12.21 2.20
CA ALA A 155 -22.76 10.96 2.96
C ALA A 155 -21.87 11.12 4.21
N ALA A 156 -20.71 11.77 4.08
CA ALA A 156 -19.80 11.99 5.20
C ALA A 156 -20.40 12.86 6.32
N TYR A 157 -21.13 13.93 5.98
CA TYR A 157 -21.79 14.80 6.97
C TYR A 157 -23.01 14.14 7.61
N PHE A 158 -23.76 13.33 6.87
CA PHE A 158 -24.82 12.50 7.44
C PHE A 158 -24.26 11.53 8.50
N VAL A 159 -23.14 10.86 8.21
CA VAL A 159 -22.44 10.02 9.19
C VAL A 159 -22.02 10.82 10.43
N GLU A 160 -21.40 11.99 10.23
CA GLU A 160 -20.86 12.80 11.33
C GLU A 160 -21.96 13.38 12.22
N ALA A 161 -23.10 13.74 11.64
CA ALA A 161 -24.30 14.12 12.39
C ALA A 161 -24.88 12.93 13.19
N VAL A 162 -25.06 11.76 12.57
CA VAL A 162 -25.58 10.57 13.28
C VAL A 162 -24.67 10.15 14.43
N VAL A 163 -23.36 10.04 14.22
CA VAL A 163 -22.42 9.63 15.27
C VAL A 163 -22.38 10.65 16.43
N LEU A 164 -22.51 11.94 16.14
CA LEU A 164 -22.63 12.96 17.17
C LEU A 164 -23.97 12.85 17.94
N LEU A 165 -25.08 12.58 17.25
CA LEU A 165 -26.39 12.36 17.87
C LEU A 165 -26.43 11.10 18.74
N GLU A 166 -25.82 9.99 18.32
CA GLU A 166 -25.69 8.78 19.15
C GLU A 166 -24.83 9.03 20.40
N GLY A 167 -23.71 9.75 20.24
CA GLY A 167 -22.82 10.13 21.34
C GLY A 167 -23.51 11.02 22.38
N LEU A 168 -24.23 12.05 21.91
CA LEU A 168 -25.05 12.91 22.77
C LEU A 168 -26.25 12.15 23.35
N GLY A 169 -26.83 11.21 22.60
CA GLY A 169 -27.95 10.37 23.02
C GLY A 169 -27.59 9.46 24.20
N MET A 170 -26.40 8.85 24.19
CA MET A 170 -25.86 8.12 25.35
C MET A 170 -25.81 9.03 26.60
N ILE A 171 -25.16 10.19 26.47
CA ILE A 171 -25.02 11.17 27.56
C ILE A 171 -26.38 11.67 28.09
N LEU A 172 -27.31 12.04 27.21
CA LEU A 172 -28.59 12.65 27.58
C LEU A 172 -29.58 11.64 28.17
N VAL A 173 -29.61 10.41 27.65
CA VAL A 173 -30.40 9.32 28.26
C VAL A 173 -29.90 9.02 29.66
N LYS A 174 -28.59 8.80 29.84
CA LYS A 174 -28.03 8.51 31.17
C LYS A 174 -28.21 9.69 32.14
N ALA A 175 -27.91 10.91 31.72
CA ALA A 175 -28.07 12.10 32.56
C ALA A 175 -29.53 12.37 32.96
N SER A 176 -30.51 12.13 32.08
CA SER A 176 -31.93 12.27 32.41
C SER A 176 -32.44 11.14 33.33
N LYS A 177 -31.91 9.92 33.22
CA LYS A 177 -32.15 8.84 34.21
C LYS A 177 -31.60 9.23 35.58
N ILE A 178 -30.36 9.73 35.65
CA ILE A 178 -29.75 10.21 36.90
C ILE A 178 -30.55 11.38 37.51
N ALA A 179 -31.01 12.33 36.68
CA ALA A 179 -31.86 13.42 37.15
C ALA A 179 -33.19 12.89 37.74
N THR A 180 -33.88 12.01 37.02
CA THR A 180 -35.25 11.54 37.34
C THR A 180 -35.31 10.53 38.48
N TYR A 181 -34.30 9.66 38.64
CA TYR A 181 -34.30 8.57 39.62
C TYR A 181 -33.24 8.73 40.71
N HIS A 182 -32.38 9.75 40.62
CA HIS A 182 -31.30 10.10 41.56
C HIS A 182 -30.22 9.02 41.79
N HIS A 183 -30.36 7.83 41.21
CA HIS A 183 -29.36 6.78 41.23
C HIS A 183 -28.12 7.21 40.42
N SER A 184 -26.99 7.40 41.10
CA SER A 184 -25.68 7.63 40.47
C SER A 184 -24.52 7.28 41.41
N ASN A 185 -23.36 7.00 40.83
CA ASN A 185 -22.09 6.76 41.51
C ASN A 185 -21.01 7.67 40.91
N ALA A 186 -20.39 8.49 41.77
CA ALA A 186 -19.43 9.52 41.37
C ALA A 186 -18.14 9.00 40.67
N TYR A 187 -17.90 7.69 40.65
CA TYR A 187 -16.78 7.07 39.95
C TYR A 187 -17.15 6.45 38.59
N SER A 188 -18.42 6.12 38.34
CA SER A 188 -18.91 5.64 37.03
C SER A 188 -19.62 6.73 36.22
N ASP A 189 -20.15 7.77 36.89
CA ASP A 189 -21.11 8.72 36.31
C ASP A 189 -20.59 10.17 36.41
N PHE A 190 -19.27 10.33 36.51
CA PHE A 190 -18.58 11.56 36.91
C PHE A 190 -18.90 12.80 36.06
N PHE A 191 -19.38 12.62 34.83
CA PHE A 191 -19.78 13.68 33.91
C PHE A 191 -21.31 13.70 33.71
N THR A 192 -21.98 12.56 33.52
CA THR A 192 -23.44 12.52 33.37
C THR A 192 -24.18 12.96 34.63
N MET A 193 -23.63 12.73 35.83
CA MET A 193 -24.15 13.30 37.09
C MET A 193 -24.01 14.83 37.17
N GLN A 194 -23.12 15.43 36.37
CA GLN A 194 -22.97 16.88 36.26
C GLN A 194 -23.94 17.46 35.22
N VAL A 195 -24.20 16.74 34.12
CA VAL A 195 -25.24 17.09 33.14
C VAL A 195 -26.64 16.94 33.74
N ALA A 196 -26.87 15.93 34.60
CA ALA A 196 -28.15 15.72 35.28
C ALA A 196 -28.63 16.94 36.08
N LYS A 197 -27.71 17.74 36.63
CA LYS A 197 -28.00 18.94 37.45
C LYS A 197 -28.62 20.11 36.68
N ILE A 198 -28.70 20.02 35.35
CA ILE A 198 -29.37 21.01 34.49
C ILE A 198 -30.52 20.42 33.67
N LEU A 199 -30.93 19.17 33.96
CA LEU A 199 -32.09 18.51 33.35
C LEU A 199 -33.23 18.41 34.37
N PRO A 200 -34.50 18.58 33.96
CA PRO A 200 -35.64 18.40 34.86
C PRO A 200 -35.91 16.91 35.13
N GLU A 201 -36.42 16.62 36.32
CA GLU A 201 -36.95 15.31 36.71
C GLU A 201 -38.15 14.96 35.83
N SER A 202 -38.00 14.00 34.92
CA SER A 202 -39.07 13.65 33.97
C SER A 202 -38.84 12.29 33.32
N PRO A 203 -39.64 11.25 33.69
CA PRO A 203 -39.61 9.95 33.02
C PRO A 203 -39.91 10.07 31.52
N THR A 204 -40.78 11.02 31.13
CA THR A 204 -41.09 11.29 29.73
C THR A 204 -39.87 11.83 28.97
N LEU A 205 -39.05 12.69 29.59
CA LEU A 205 -37.83 13.22 28.96
C LEU A 205 -36.79 12.12 28.70
N VAL A 206 -36.65 11.17 29.63
CA VAL A 206 -35.82 9.97 29.43
C VAL A 206 -36.27 9.19 28.19
N SER A 207 -37.57 8.88 28.08
CA SER A 207 -38.10 8.16 26.92
C SER A 207 -38.01 8.97 25.61
N ILE A 208 -38.11 10.31 25.67
CA ILE A 208 -37.87 11.20 24.51
C ILE A 208 -36.42 11.12 24.05
N PHE A 209 -35.43 11.24 24.95
CA PHE A 209 -34.01 11.11 24.56
C PHE A 209 -33.69 9.69 24.07
N ALA A 210 -34.30 8.66 24.67
CA ALA A 210 -34.16 7.28 24.21
C ALA A 210 -34.73 7.09 22.78
N VAL A 211 -35.88 7.69 22.47
CA VAL A 211 -36.43 7.66 21.11
C VAL A 211 -35.64 8.52 20.12
N ILE A 212 -35.12 9.68 20.51
CA ILE A 212 -34.24 10.47 19.62
C ILE A 212 -33.02 9.66 19.22
N LYS A 213 -32.35 9.02 20.19
CA LYS A 213 -31.21 8.11 19.98
C LYS A 213 -31.58 6.88 19.14
N LEU A 214 -32.69 6.22 19.46
CA LEU A 214 -33.17 5.07 18.69
C LEU A 214 -33.45 5.47 17.23
N MET A 215 -34.12 6.60 17.03
CA MET A 215 -34.53 7.07 15.71
C MET A 215 -33.38 7.63 14.87
N SER A 216 -32.31 8.20 15.45
CA SER A 216 -31.10 8.54 14.68
C SER A 216 -30.46 7.28 14.09
N GLY A 217 -30.35 6.20 14.86
CA GLY A 217 -29.89 4.90 14.36
C GLY A 217 -30.85 4.25 13.35
N MET A 218 -32.17 4.44 13.48
CA MET A 218 -33.15 3.94 12.50
C MET A 218 -33.08 4.68 11.16
N VAL A 219 -32.99 6.02 11.19
CA VAL A 219 -32.78 6.83 9.98
C VAL A 219 -31.44 6.47 9.33
N TRP A 220 -30.39 6.23 10.12
CA TRP A 220 -29.11 5.70 9.65
C TRP A 220 -29.25 4.36 8.91
N LEU A 221 -29.91 3.36 9.51
CA LEU A 221 -30.11 2.05 8.88
C LEU A 221 -30.91 2.16 7.56
N ALA A 222 -31.99 2.95 7.55
CA ALA A 222 -32.81 3.15 6.35
C ALA A 222 -32.03 3.83 5.21
N VAL A 223 -31.35 4.95 5.50
CA VAL A 223 -30.58 5.70 4.49
C VAL A 223 -29.41 4.88 3.94
N VAL A 224 -28.69 4.16 4.80
CA VAL A 224 -27.55 3.31 4.37
C VAL A 224 -28.02 2.08 3.59
N GLY A 225 -29.17 1.49 3.94
CA GLY A 225 -29.80 0.40 3.18
C GLY A 225 -30.22 0.79 1.76
N LEU A 226 -30.68 2.03 1.59
CA LEU A 226 -30.99 2.59 0.27
C LEU A 226 -29.73 2.91 -0.54
N ASN A 227 -28.68 3.44 0.10
CA ASN A 227 -27.45 3.89 -0.55
C ASN A 227 -26.31 2.87 -0.43
N THR A 228 -26.32 1.81 -1.25
CA THR A 228 -25.30 0.73 -1.21
C THR A 228 -23.90 1.15 -1.66
N ASP A 229 -23.77 2.27 -2.37
CA ASP A 229 -22.49 2.80 -2.86
C ASP A 229 -21.81 3.77 -1.87
N TRP A 230 -22.43 4.10 -0.73
CA TRP A 230 -21.83 4.97 0.30
C TRP A 230 -20.73 4.22 1.09
N GLY A 231 -19.54 4.04 0.52
CA GLY A 231 -18.42 3.35 1.17
C GLY A 231 -17.96 3.97 2.50
N VAL A 232 -18.16 5.28 2.69
CA VAL A 232 -17.97 5.96 3.99
C VAL A 232 -18.95 5.48 5.08
N ALA A 233 -20.11 4.93 4.72
CA ALA A 233 -21.02 4.25 5.62
C ALA A 233 -20.76 2.73 5.67
N TRP A 234 -20.66 2.07 4.52
CA TRP A 234 -20.63 0.61 4.43
C TRP A 234 -19.37 -0.07 4.98
N HIS A 235 -18.24 0.63 5.10
CA HIS A 235 -17.02 0.02 5.64
C HIS A 235 -17.14 -0.48 7.09
N ARG A 236 -18.15 -0.05 7.87
CA ARG A 236 -18.43 -0.59 9.21
C ARG A 236 -19.00 -2.01 9.17
N PHE A 237 -19.34 -2.50 7.99
CA PHE A 237 -19.79 -3.86 7.74
C PHE A 237 -18.81 -4.59 6.82
N SER A 238 -18.39 -3.98 5.70
CA SER A 238 -17.52 -4.64 4.71
C SER A 238 -16.05 -4.79 5.10
N ALA A 239 -15.51 -3.93 5.99
CA ALA A 239 -14.08 -4.00 6.37
C ALA A 239 -13.67 -5.31 7.05
N PHE A 240 -14.55 -5.91 7.85
CA PHE A 240 -14.30 -7.20 8.51
C PHE A 240 -13.99 -8.29 7.48
N PHE A 241 -14.87 -8.43 6.49
CA PHE A 241 -14.72 -9.39 5.41
C PHE A 241 -13.48 -9.08 4.55
N ASN A 242 -13.23 -7.81 4.24
CA ASN A 242 -12.08 -7.47 3.39
C ASN A 242 -10.73 -7.74 4.07
N ILE A 243 -10.63 -7.50 5.39
CA ILE A 243 -9.44 -7.81 6.20
C ILE A 243 -9.29 -9.34 6.41
N TYR A 244 -10.38 -10.09 6.52
CA TYR A 244 -10.33 -11.55 6.60
C TYR A 244 -9.88 -12.20 5.27
N PHE A 245 -10.43 -11.74 4.15
CA PHE A 245 -10.15 -12.24 2.79
C PHE A 245 -8.92 -11.58 2.11
N LYS A 246 -8.03 -10.97 2.89
CA LYS A 246 -6.72 -10.47 2.42
C LYS A 246 -5.98 -11.49 1.55
N ARG A 247 -5.14 -10.99 0.64
CA ARG A 247 -4.28 -11.81 -0.20
C ARG A 247 -3.34 -12.67 0.67
N GLU A 248 -2.55 -12.02 1.53
CA GLU A 248 -1.59 -12.69 2.40
C GLU A 248 -2.25 -13.25 3.68
N ALA A 249 -2.01 -14.54 3.96
CA ALA A 249 -2.63 -15.25 5.10
C ALA A 249 -2.02 -14.92 6.47
N ASP A 250 -0.81 -14.35 6.50
CA ASP A 250 -0.12 -13.88 7.71
C ASP A 250 -0.64 -12.51 8.20
N GLY A 251 -1.48 -11.85 7.39
CA GLY A 251 -1.98 -10.49 7.64
C GLY A 251 -1.11 -9.38 7.06
N GLY A 252 -0.10 -9.71 6.25
CA GLY A 252 0.64 -8.78 5.42
C GLY A 252 -0.25 -7.92 4.51
N VAL A 253 0.35 -6.93 3.88
CA VAL A 253 -0.31 -6.12 2.84
C VAL A 253 -0.15 -6.80 1.49
N ALA A 254 -1.13 -6.67 0.59
CA ALA A 254 -1.07 -7.21 -0.77
C ALA A 254 0.00 -6.51 -1.67
N LEU A 255 1.28 -6.79 -1.39
CA LEU A 255 2.48 -6.33 -2.07
C LEU A 255 3.55 -7.43 -2.06
N GLY A 256 4.74 -7.17 -2.61
CA GLY A 256 5.70 -8.22 -2.96
C GLY A 256 5.52 -8.57 -4.43
N ALA A 257 5.18 -9.83 -4.71
CA ALA A 257 4.72 -10.27 -6.03
C ALA A 257 3.46 -9.52 -6.49
N ALA A 258 3.37 -9.26 -7.80
CA ALA A 258 2.09 -9.12 -8.47
C ALA A 258 1.37 -10.48 -8.48
N LYS A 259 0.05 -10.43 -8.33
CA LYS A 259 -0.84 -11.56 -8.58
C LYS A 259 -0.63 -12.04 -10.04
N PRO A 260 -0.54 -13.36 -10.32
CA PRO A 260 -0.52 -13.86 -11.70
C PRO A 260 -1.83 -13.50 -12.43
N MET A 261 -1.86 -13.62 -13.76
CA MET A 261 -3.11 -13.46 -14.50
C MET A 261 -4.06 -14.61 -14.13
N MET A 262 -5.34 -14.31 -13.91
CA MET A 262 -6.32 -15.27 -13.40
C MET A 262 -7.59 -15.24 -14.24
N SER A 263 -8.15 -16.41 -14.50
CA SER A 263 -9.50 -16.58 -15.05
C SER A 263 -10.29 -17.57 -14.20
N GLN A 264 -11.55 -17.24 -13.90
CA GLN A 264 -12.50 -18.08 -13.15
C GLN A 264 -11.97 -18.64 -11.82
N GLY A 265 -11.04 -17.91 -11.18
CA GLY A 265 -10.39 -18.28 -9.92
C GLY A 265 -9.16 -19.18 -10.03
N LYS A 266 -8.75 -19.57 -11.25
CA LYS A 266 -7.48 -20.28 -11.54
C LYS A 266 -6.44 -19.32 -12.09
N VAL A 267 -5.16 -19.70 -12.00
CA VAL A 267 -4.09 -19.07 -12.81
C VAL A 267 -4.37 -19.37 -14.28
N LEU A 268 -4.22 -18.37 -15.15
CA LEU A 268 -4.33 -18.57 -16.58
C LEU A 268 -3.03 -19.14 -17.14
N ASP A 269 -3.13 -20.27 -17.83
CA ASP A 269 -2.09 -20.86 -18.65
C ASP A 269 -2.24 -20.37 -20.10
N MET A 270 -1.19 -19.76 -20.66
CA MET A 270 -1.24 -19.16 -22.00
C MET A 270 -1.30 -20.21 -23.12
N GLU A 271 -0.92 -21.47 -22.86
CA GLU A 271 -0.99 -22.53 -23.87
C GLU A 271 -2.40 -23.12 -24.04
N THR A 272 -3.26 -22.96 -23.02
CA THR A 272 -4.62 -23.54 -22.99
C THR A 272 -5.75 -22.52 -22.83
N ALA A 273 -5.44 -21.22 -22.71
CA ALA A 273 -6.42 -20.14 -22.57
C ALA A 273 -7.26 -19.93 -23.83
N ASP A 274 -8.58 -19.77 -23.64
CA ASP A 274 -9.54 -19.49 -24.71
C ASP A 274 -9.97 -18.00 -24.67
N PRO A 275 -9.69 -17.17 -25.69
CA PRO A 275 -10.05 -15.75 -25.68
C PRO A 275 -11.56 -15.47 -25.61
N ASP A 276 -12.41 -16.44 -25.98
CA ASP A 276 -13.88 -16.27 -25.93
C ASP A 276 -14.46 -16.61 -24.53
N VAL A 277 -13.65 -17.20 -23.63
CA VAL A 277 -14.09 -17.71 -22.31
C VAL A 277 -13.26 -17.19 -21.14
N ASP A 278 -11.96 -16.96 -21.35
CA ASP A 278 -10.99 -16.58 -20.31
C ASP A 278 -10.68 -15.08 -20.27
N ALA A 279 -10.49 -14.57 -19.05
CA ALA A 279 -10.19 -13.16 -18.82
C ALA A 279 -8.67 -12.87 -18.88
N PHE A 280 -8.23 -12.24 -19.98
CA PHE A 280 -6.84 -11.78 -20.18
C PHE A 280 -6.55 -10.47 -19.42
N GLY A 281 -6.86 -10.44 -18.11
CA GLY A 281 -6.91 -9.22 -17.31
C GLY A 281 -8.36 -8.78 -17.04
N ALA A 282 -8.59 -7.48 -16.92
CA ALA A 282 -9.91 -6.90 -16.70
C ALA A 282 -10.23 -5.80 -17.72
N GLY A 283 -11.10 -6.11 -18.68
CA GLY A 283 -11.68 -5.16 -19.63
C GLY A 283 -13.10 -4.73 -19.26
N LYS A 284 -13.75 -5.48 -18.38
CA LYS A 284 -15.11 -5.28 -17.87
C LYS A 284 -15.11 -5.45 -16.35
N ILE A 285 -16.08 -4.87 -15.65
CA ILE A 285 -16.13 -4.91 -14.18
C ILE A 285 -16.39 -6.32 -13.63
N GLU A 286 -17.13 -7.14 -14.38
CA GLU A 286 -17.37 -8.56 -14.10
C GLU A 286 -16.12 -9.45 -14.20
N ASP A 287 -15.04 -8.99 -14.86
CA ASP A 287 -13.76 -9.72 -14.94
C ASP A 287 -13.02 -9.71 -13.59
N PHE A 288 -13.19 -8.65 -12.80
CA PHE A 288 -12.64 -8.63 -11.44
C PHE A 288 -13.34 -9.69 -10.58
N SER A 289 -12.53 -10.46 -9.83
CA SER A 289 -13.06 -11.41 -8.85
C SER A 289 -13.97 -10.73 -7.81
N TRP A 290 -14.85 -11.49 -7.14
CA TRP A 290 -15.73 -10.96 -6.09
C TRP A 290 -14.97 -10.24 -4.96
N LYS A 291 -13.70 -10.59 -4.69
CA LYS A 291 -12.85 -9.85 -3.73
C LYS A 291 -12.44 -8.46 -4.27
N GLY A 292 -12.35 -8.28 -5.58
CA GLY A 292 -12.24 -6.95 -6.21
C GLY A 292 -13.51 -6.12 -5.98
N TRP A 293 -14.69 -6.71 -6.22
CA TRP A 293 -15.96 -6.04 -5.92
C TRP A 293 -16.12 -5.70 -4.42
N LEU A 294 -15.67 -6.58 -3.52
CA LEU A 294 -15.61 -6.29 -2.09
C LEU A 294 -14.62 -5.16 -1.77
N ASP A 295 -13.44 -5.14 -2.38
CA ASP A 295 -12.46 -4.05 -2.27
C ASP A 295 -13.08 -2.69 -2.65
N PHE A 296 -13.75 -2.63 -3.80
CA PHE A 296 -14.39 -1.43 -4.31
C PHE A 296 -15.47 -0.93 -3.33
N SER A 297 -16.34 -1.84 -2.87
CA SER A 297 -17.39 -1.58 -1.87
C SER A 297 -16.88 -1.33 -0.44
N THR A 298 -15.60 -1.59 -0.15
CA THR A 298 -14.97 -1.30 1.15
C THR A 298 -14.19 0.02 1.14
N CYS A 299 -14.18 0.76 0.02
CA CYS A 299 -13.50 2.06 -0.07
C CYS A 299 -14.10 3.09 0.90
N THR A 300 -13.37 3.33 2.00
CA THR A 300 -13.75 4.27 3.09
C THR A 300 -13.74 5.76 2.69
N GLU A 301 -13.38 6.08 1.44
CA GLU A 301 -13.17 7.42 0.90
C GLU A 301 -12.20 8.33 1.69
N CYS A 302 -11.39 7.76 2.59
CA CYS A 302 -10.53 8.51 3.52
C CYS A 302 -9.32 9.20 2.87
N GLY A 303 -9.00 8.88 1.61
CA GLY A 303 -7.93 9.53 0.85
C GLY A 303 -6.50 9.27 1.33
N ARG A 304 -6.26 8.28 2.21
CA ARG A 304 -4.88 7.92 2.62
C ARG A 304 -4.02 7.53 1.42
N CYS A 305 -4.52 6.58 0.60
CA CYS A 305 -3.88 6.14 -0.64
C CYS A 305 -3.67 7.27 -1.66
N GLN A 306 -4.62 8.21 -1.76
CA GLN A 306 -4.52 9.42 -2.58
C GLN A 306 -3.40 10.35 -2.09
N SER A 307 -3.37 10.69 -0.79
CA SER A 307 -2.35 11.57 -0.19
C SER A 307 -0.91 11.03 -0.23
N GLN A 308 -0.75 9.73 -0.46
CA GLN A 308 0.56 9.05 -0.54
C GLN A 308 0.89 8.59 -1.97
N CYS A 309 0.00 8.84 -2.94
CA CYS A 309 0.24 8.54 -4.35
C CYS A 309 1.23 9.57 -4.95
N PRO A 310 2.35 9.13 -5.57
CA PRO A 310 3.31 10.06 -6.16
C PRO A 310 2.75 10.78 -7.40
N ALA A 311 1.87 10.13 -8.16
CA ALA A 311 1.21 10.73 -9.32
C ALA A 311 0.26 11.86 -8.89
N TRP A 312 -0.64 11.57 -7.94
CA TRP A 312 -1.56 12.56 -7.36
C TRP A 312 -0.82 13.79 -6.81
N ASN A 313 0.21 13.57 -5.99
CA ASN A 313 0.98 14.63 -5.37
C ASN A 313 1.84 15.45 -6.36
N THR A 314 1.94 15.02 -7.63
CA THR A 314 2.62 15.76 -8.70
C THR A 314 1.66 16.31 -9.77
N GLY A 315 0.35 16.21 -9.57
CA GLY A 315 -0.67 16.79 -10.47
C GLY A 315 -1.02 15.94 -11.69
N LYS A 316 -0.69 14.65 -11.67
CA LYS A 316 -1.20 13.66 -12.64
C LYS A 316 -2.61 13.19 -12.22
N PRO A 317 -3.47 12.74 -13.15
CA PRO A 317 -4.89 12.48 -12.86
C PRO A 317 -5.11 11.33 -11.85
N LEU A 318 -4.18 10.38 -11.75
CA LEU A 318 -4.32 9.21 -10.87
C LEU A 318 -4.42 9.54 -9.37
N SER A 319 -5.65 9.53 -8.87
CA SER A 319 -5.96 9.21 -7.48
C SER A 319 -6.36 7.74 -7.35
N PRO A 320 -5.59 6.92 -6.60
CA PRO A 320 -5.99 5.54 -6.29
C PRO A 320 -7.29 5.44 -5.48
N LYS A 321 -7.73 6.52 -4.80
CA LYS A 321 -9.05 6.56 -4.15
C LYS A 321 -10.15 6.69 -5.19
N LEU A 322 -9.98 7.61 -6.16
CA LEU A 322 -11.02 7.88 -7.15
C LEU A 322 -11.18 6.71 -8.10
N LEU A 323 -10.09 6.13 -8.63
CA LEU A 323 -10.13 4.91 -9.45
C LEU A 323 -10.94 3.78 -8.79
N ILE A 324 -10.77 3.55 -7.48
CA ILE A 324 -11.53 2.52 -6.75
C ILE A 324 -13.00 2.93 -6.54
N MET A 325 -13.31 4.23 -6.41
CA MET A 325 -14.68 4.74 -6.38
C MET A 325 -15.36 4.65 -7.75
N SER A 326 -14.66 4.95 -8.85
CA SER A 326 -15.15 4.79 -10.22
C SER A 326 -15.54 3.34 -10.51
N LEU A 327 -14.69 2.38 -10.14
CA LEU A 327 -14.98 0.94 -10.26
C LEU A 327 -16.16 0.50 -9.38
N ARG A 328 -16.26 1.02 -8.14
CA ARG A 328 -17.41 0.79 -7.25
C ARG A 328 -18.72 1.32 -7.84
N ASP A 329 -18.70 2.53 -8.36
CA ASP A 329 -19.90 3.26 -8.78
C ASP A 329 -20.40 2.72 -10.13
N HIS A 330 -19.50 2.49 -11.10
CA HIS A 330 -19.77 1.74 -12.34
C HIS A 330 -20.31 0.33 -12.04
N GLY A 331 -19.68 -0.41 -11.13
CA GLY A 331 -20.14 -1.74 -10.74
C GLY A 331 -21.55 -1.74 -10.14
N ASN A 332 -21.89 -0.78 -9.28
CA ASN A 332 -23.25 -0.65 -8.73
C ASN A 332 -24.28 -0.24 -9.81
N ALA A 333 -23.93 0.65 -10.73
CA ALA A 333 -24.81 1.10 -11.81
C ALA A 333 -25.04 0.03 -12.89
N LYS A 334 -24.02 -0.77 -13.23
CA LYS A 334 -24.12 -1.91 -14.16
C LYS A 334 -24.76 -3.16 -13.53
N ALA A 335 -24.75 -3.30 -12.19
CA ALA A 335 -25.26 -4.48 -11.50
C ALA A 335 -26.69 -4.95 -11.90
N PRO A 336 -27.70 -4.08 -12.14
CA PRO A 336 -29.03 -4.53 -12.55
C PRO A 336 -29.04 -5.30 -13.87
N TYR A 337 -28.21 -4.90 -14.84
CA TYR A 337 -28.06 -5.57 -16.12
C TYR A 337 -27.39 -6.96 -15.96
N LEU A 338 -26.29 -7.02 -15.20
CA LEU A 338 -25.60 -8.28 -14.90
C LEU A 338 -26.49 -9.25 -14.09
N MET A 339 -27.33 -8.73 -13.19
CA MET A 339 -28.31 -9.51 -12.41
C MET A 339 -29.42 -10.13 -13.25
N ALA A 340 -29.79 -9.51 -14.38
CA ALA A 340 -30.74 -10.09 -15.34
C ALA A 340 -30.11 -11.22 -16.18
N GLY A 341 -28.79 -11.42 -16.10
CA GLY A 341 -28.00 -12.35 -16.90
C GLY A 341 -27.31 -11.70 -18.12
N GLY A 342 -27.53 -10.40 -18.34
CA GLY A 342 -26.96 -9.66 -19.47
C GLY A 342 -25.44 -9.67 -19.46
N ARG A 343 -24.85 -9.96 -20.61
CA ARG A 343 -23.40 -10.02 -20.84
C ARG A 343 -23.09 -9.68 -22.30
N LYS A 344 -21.99 -8.97 -22.53
CA LYS A 344 -21.46 -8.69 -23.86
C LYS A 344 -20.17 -9.43 -24.13
N ASP A 345 -19.96 -9.83 -25.38
CA ASP A 345 -18.72 -10.45 -25.87
C ASP A 345 -17.60 -9.42 -26.12
N MET A 346 -16.56 -9.77 -26.89
CA MET A 346 -15.49 -8.84 -27.28
C MET A 346 -15.93 -7.84 -28.37
N GLY A 347 -16.88 -8.20 -29.24
CA GLY A 347 -17.44 -7.31 -30.27
C GLY A 347 -18.39 -6.24 -29.71
N GLY A 348 -18.96 -6.48 -28.53
CA GLY A 348 -19.97 -5.65 -27.89
C GLY A 348 -21.40 -6.14 -28.11
N ASP A 349 -21.56 -7.30 -28.74
CA ASP A 349 -22.84 -7.96 -28.99
C ASP A 349 -23.36 -8.63 -27.72
N GLU A 350 -24.69 -8.66 -27.54
CA GLU A 350 -25.34 -9.27 -26.39
C GLU A 350 -25.33 -10.80 -26.50
N VAL A 351 -24.70 -11.46 -25.52
CA VAL A 351 -24.59 -12.93 -25.42
C VAL A 351 -25.16 -13.49 -24.11
N GLY A 352 -25.63 -12.62 -23.20
CA GLY A 352 -26.26 -13.02 -21.95
C GLY A 352 -27.79 -13.11 -22.03
N LEU A 353 -28.42 -12.10 -22.62
CA LEU A 353 -29.87 -11.98 -22.80
C LEU A 353 -30.32 -12.40 -24.20
N VAL A 354 -29.93 -13.60 -24.63
CA VAL A 354 -30.34 -14.19 -25.92
C VAL A 354 -31.26 -15.41 -25.76
N ASP A 355 -31.97 -15.75 -26.83
CA ASP A 355 -32.69 -17.02 -26.97
C ASP A 355 -31.77 -18.20 -27.38
N ALA A 356 -32.36 -19.36 -27.67
CA ALA A 356 -31.62 -20.56 -28.04
C ALA A 356 -31.06 -20.56 -29.48
N ASP A 357 -31.51 -19.63 -30.33
CA ASP A 357 -31.03 -19.43 -31.70
C ASP A 357 -30.04 -18.25 -31.80
N GLY A 358 -29.87 -17.49 -30.72
CA GLY A 358 -28.92 -16.37 -30.57
C GLY A 358 -29.55 -14.98 -30.72
N ASN A 359 -30.88 -14.85 -30.80
CA ASN A 359 -31.54 -13.55 -30.95
C ASN A 359 -31.67 -12.84 -29.60
N VAL A 360 -31.50 -11.51 -29.57
CA VAL A 360 -31.61 -10.71 -28.35
C VAL A 360 -33.05 -10.69 -27.81
N LEU A 361 -33.22 -10.95 -26.52
CA LEU A 361 -34.49 -10.95 -25.82
C LEU A 361 -34.89 -9.52 -25.43
N GLU A 362 -35.33 -8.74 -26.43
CA GLU A 362 -35.66 -7.31 -26.28
C GLU A 362 -36.59 -7.01 -25.10
N ASP A 363 -37.64 -7.82 -24.86
CA ASP A 363 -38.53 -7.65 -23.71
C ASP A 363 -37.80 -7.67 -22.35
N LYS A 364 -36.82 -8.58 -22.19
CA LYS A 364 -36.01 -8.67 -20.97
C LYS A 364 -35.02 -7.51 -20.88
N LEU A 365 -34.48 -7.08 -22.02
CA LEU A 365 -33.54 -5.96 -22.08
C LEU A 365 -34.26 -4.64 -21.74
N ASN A 366 -35.44 -4.40 -22.31
CA ASN A 366 -36.26 -3.22 -22.09
C ASN A 366 -36.83 -3.13 -20.66
N ALA A 367 -36.97 -4.27 -19.97
CA ALA A 367 -37.30 -4.31 -18.54
C ALA A 367 -36.13 -3.87 -17.61
N ILE A 368 -34.91 -3.73 -18.13
CA ILE A 368 -33.73 -3.25 -17.38
C ILE A 368 -33.65 -1.72 -17.52
N PRO A 369 -33.47 -0.97 -16.40
CA PRO A 369 -33.31 0.48 -16.43
C PRO A 369 -32.28 0.95 -17.46
N GLU A 370 -32.65 1.95 -18.25
CA GLU A 370 -31.85 2.44 -19.38
C GLU A 370 -30.44 2.86 -18.97
N ALA A 371 -30.31 3.59 -17.86
CA ALA A 371 -29.00 3.96 -17.29
C ALA A 371 -28.10 2.74 -17.00
N ALA A 372 -28.67 1.59 -16.60
CA ALA A 372 -27.90 0.37 -16.38
C ALA A 372 -27.50 -0.33 -17.69
N ARG A 373 -28.27 -0.17 -18.78
CA ARG A 373 -27.94 -0.66 -20.14
C ARG A 373 -26.88 0.20 -20.83
N ALA A 374 -26.96 1.52 -20.63
CA ALA A 374 -25.95 2.48 -21.07
C ALA A 374 -24.62 2.25 -20.34
N GLU A 375 -24.63 2.18 -19.01
CA GLU A 375 -23.43 1.90 -18.21
C GLU A 375 -22.86 0.49 -18.49
N ALA A 376 -23.71 -0.48 -18.86
CA ALA A 376 -23.26 -1.78 -19.33
C ALA A 376 -22.51 -1.77 -20.67
N SER A 377 -22.73 -0.75 -21.50
CA SER A 377 -22.07 -0.55 -22.79
C SER A 377 -20.84 0.37 -22.71
N ARG A 378 -20.51 0.86 -21.51
CA ARG A 378 -19.42 1.78 -21.24
C ARG A 378 -18.06 1.06 -21.15
N LYS A 379 -17.06 1.53 -21.89
CA LYS A 379 -15.69 0.94 -21.86
C LYS A 379 -15.03 1.20 -20.49
N LEU A 380 -14.40 0.17 -19.91
CA LEU A 380 -13.77 0.27 -18.59
C LEU A 380 -12.55 1.20 -18.58
N VAL A 381 -11.74 1.16 -19.65
CA VAL A 381 -10.54 2.01 -19.82
C VAL A 381 -10.53 2.62 -21.23
N GLY A 382 -10.23 3.91 -21.32
CA GLY A 382 -10.16 4.65 -22.58
C GLY A 382 -10.15 6.16 -22.34
N GLU A 383 -10.49 6.96 -23.36
CA GLU A 383 -10.70 8.40 -23.20
C GLU A 383 -11.94 8.68 -22.33
N SER A 384 -11.81 9.58 -21.33
CA SER A 384 -12.92 9.96 -20.45
C SER A 384 -13.21 11.47 -20.47
N LYS A 385 -14.50 11.85 -20.42
CA LYS A 385 -14.92 13.25 -20.27
C LYS A 385 -14.79 13.72 -18.81
N GLY A 386 -13.58 13.70 -18.23
CA GLY A 386 -13.38 14.11 -16.84
C GLY A 386 -11.92 14.22 -16.38
N ARG A 387 -11.62 15.21 -15.53
CA ARG A 387 -10.23 15.55 -15.11
C ARG A 387 -9.56 14.51 -14.18
N LEU A 388 -10.26 13.45 -13.78
CA LEU A 388 -9.92 12.58 -12.64
C LEU A 388 -10.17 11.07 -12.85
N GLY A 389 -10.64 10.67 -14.04
CA GLY A 389 -11.36 9.40 -14.21
C GLY A 389 -12.82 9.50 -13.72
N GLY A 390 -13.70 8.63 -14.22
CA GLY A 390 -15.15 8.79 -14.14
C GLY A 390 -15.71 8.91 -12.71
N GLY A 391 -16.73 9.76 -12.53
CA GLY A 391 -17.38 9.95 -11.23
C GLY A 391 -18.34 11.13 -11.13
N GLU A 392 -18.26 12.10 -12.04
CA GLU A 392 -19.35 13.05 -12.29
C GLU A 392 -20.13 12.50 -13.49
N GLY A 393 -21.36 12.03 -13.24
CA GLY A 393 -22.27 11.63 -14.32
C GLY A 393 -22.73 12.88 -15.07
N LEU A 394 -22.80 12.82 -16.39
CA LEU A 394 -23.38 13.91 -17.17
C LEU A 394 -24.91 13.85 -17.05
N GLU A 395 -25.40 14.59 -16.06
CA GLU A 395 -26.54 15.48 -16.32
C GLU A 395 -26.13 16.37 -17.52
N SER A 396 -26.94 16.37 -18.58
CA SER A 396 -26.80 17.36 -19.65
C SER A 396 -27.11 18.77 -19.11
N ALA A 397 -26.89 19.83 -19.90
CA ALA A 397 -27.12 21.21 -19.44
C ALA A 397 -28.59 21.52 -19.07
N ASP A 398 -29.51 20.65 -19.49
CA ASP A 398 -30.95 20.60 -19.26
C ASP A 398 -31.39 19.48 -18.28
N GLY A 399 -30.46 18.64 -17.80
CA GLY A 399 -30.72 17.62 -16.77
C GLY A 399 -31.27 16.28 -17.27
N GLU A 400 -31.19 16.02 -18.57
CA GLU A 400 -31.51 14.72 -19.17
C GLU A 400 -30.29 13.78 -19.13
N PHE A 401 -30.51 12.48 -19.36
CA PHE A 401 -29.47 11.46 -19.35
C PHE A 401 -28.86 11.29 -20.75
N ASP A 402 -27.59 11.68 -20.92
CA ASP A 402 -26.83 11.51 -22.17
C ASP A 402 -25.92 10.26 -22.09
N PRO A 403 -26.25 9.15 -22.79
CA PRO A 403 -25.41 7.95 -22.82
C PRO A 403 -24.09 8.15 -23.58
N GLU A 404 -24.08 8.98 -24.62
CA GLU A 404 -22.92 9.22 -25.49
C GLU A 404 -21.85 10.08 -24.79
N ALA A 405 -22.24 10.81 -23.74
CA ALA A 405 -21.28 11.58 -22.95
C ALA A 405 -20.51 10.80 -21.88
N LEU A 406 -20.96 9.61 -21.47
CA LEU A 406 -20.38 8.90 -20.32
C LEU A 406 -18.86 8.64 -20.42
N GLY A 407 -18.33 8.45 -21.62
CA GLY A 407 -16.90 8.15 -21.86
C GLY A 407 -16.41 6.90 -21.12
N ALA A 408 -15.09 6.67 -21.07
CA ALA A 408 -14.55 5.54 -20.30
C ALA A 408 -14.74 5.72 -18.78
N VAL A 409 -14.82 4.59 -18.04
CA VAL A 409 -14.90 4.57 -16.57
C VAL A 409 -13.58 5.06 -15.95
N ILE A 410 -12.46 4.54 -16.43
CA ILE A 410 -11.11 4.93 -16.04
C ILE A 410 -10.41 5.56 -17.24
N ASP A 411 -9.82 6.73 -17.04
CA ASP A 411 -9.06 7.39 -18.09
C ASP A 411 -7.74 6.66 -18.41
N THR A 412 -7.38 6.58 -19.69
CA THR A 412 -6.09 6.02 -20.14
C THR A 412 -4.90 6.65 -19.40
N GLU A 413 -4.84 7.98 -19.26
CA GLU A 413 -3.75 8.64 -18.51
C GLU A 413 -3.83 8.39 -17.00
N THR A 414 -5.02 8.11 -16.47
CA THR A 414 -5.19 7.66 -15.07
C THR A 414 -4.58 6.27 -14.86
N LEU A 415 -4.81 5.32 -15.77
CA LEU A 415 -4.23 3.98 -15.67
C LEU A 415 -2.70 4.00 -15.85
N TRP A 416 -2.20 4.72 -16.87
CA TRP A 416 -0.77 4.75 -17.21
C TRP A 416 0.07 5.62 -16.28
N SER A 417 -0.54 6.56 -15.53
CA SER A 417 0.11 7.31 -14.43
C SER A 417 0.58 6.45 -13.24
N CYS A 418 0.14 5.18 -13.13
CA CYS A 418 0.55 4.32 -12.02
C CYS A 418 2.01 3.86 -12.13
N THR A 419 2.78 4.07 -11.04
CA THR A 419 4.19 3.61 -10.92
C THR A 419 4.34 2.27 -10.18
N THR A 420 3.24 1.52 -9.99
CA THR A 420 3.12 0.22 -9.28
C THR A 420 3.76 0.14 -7.88
N CYS A 421 4.19 1.26 -7.30
CA CYS A 421 5.08 1.33 -6.13
C CYS A 421 4.44 0.98 -4.76
N GLY A 422 3.22 0.43 -4.75
CA GLY A 422 2.52 -0.06 -3.55
C GLY A 422 2.08 0.98 -2.52
N ALA A 423 2.34 2.28 -2.72
CA ALA A 423 2.06 3.32 -1.72
C ALA A 423 0.58 3.41 -1.33
N CYS A 424 -0.33 3.11 -2.26
CA CYS A 424 -1.77 3.04 -2.03
C CYS A 424 -2.19 1.88 -1.11
N VAL A 425 -1.62 0.69 -1.31
CA VAL A 425 -1.93 -0.54 -0.53
C VAL A 425 -1.37 -0.44 0.88
N GLU A 426 -0.09 -0.10 1.04
CA GLU A 426 0.55 0.05 2.36
C GLU A 426 -0.12 1.14 3.22
N GLN A 427 -0.83 2.08 2.62
CA GLN A 427 -1.53 3.17 3.31
C GLN A 427 -3.05 2.93 3.39
N CYS A 428 -3.54 1.79 2.89
CA CYS A 428 -4.93 1.37 3.01
C CYS A 428 -5.19 0.71 4.38
N PRO A 429 -6.20 1.17 5.15
CA PRO A 429 -6.54 0.59 6.45
C PRO A 429 -7.30 -0.74 6.35
N VAL A 430 -7.84 -1.06 5.16
CA VAL A 430 -8.66 -2.24 4.86
C VAL A 430 -8.05 -3.12 3.77
N ASP A 431 -6.77 -2.88 3.42
CA ASP A 431 -5.95 -3.65 2.47
C ASP A 431 -6.58 -3.92 1.08
N ILE A 432 -7.10 -2.85 0.46
CA ILE A 432 -7.55 -2.87 -0.94
C ILE A 432 -6.36 -3.09 -1.88
N GLU A 433 -6.50 -4.04 -2.81
CA GLU A 433 -5.46 -4.60 -3.69
C GLU A 433 -5.21 -3.70 -4.92
N HIS A 434 -5.16 -2.38 -4.71
CA HIS A 434 -5.09 -1.32 -5.73
C HIS A 434 -4.09 -1.56 -6.87
N VAL A 435 -2.94 -2.21 -6.59
CA VAL A 435 -1.91 -2.45 -7.61
C VAL A 435 -2.28 -3.63 -8.51
N ASP A 436 -2.83 -4.72 -7.94
CA ASP A 436 -3.25 -5.87 -8.73
C ASP A 436 -4.44 -5.49 -9.64
N HIS A 437 -5.41 -4.69 -9.15
CA HIS A 437 -6.52 -4.19 -9.99
C HIS A 437 -6.04 -3.32 -11.17
N ILE A 438 -4.99 -2.52 -10.96
CA ILE A 438 -4.37 -1.72 -12.04
C ILE A 438 -3.58 -2.60 -13.01
N LEU A 439 -2.92 -3.65 -12.54
CA LEU A 439 -2.20 -4.59 -13.41
C LEU A 439 -3.16 -5.45 -14.24
N ASP A 440 -4.29 -5.89 -13.69
CA ASP A 440 -5.30 -6.63 -14.43
C ASP A 440 -5.95 -5.76 -15.53
N MET A 441 -6.24 -4.48 -15.27
CA MET A 441 -6.66 -3.55 -16.34
C MET A 441 -5.58 -3.35 -17.42
N ARG A 442 -4.31 -3.19 -17.02
CA ARG A 442 -3.18 -3.07 -17.98
C ARG A 442 -2.97 -4.32 -18.83
N ARG A 443 -3.17 -5.52 -18.26
CA ARG A 443 -3.10 -6.80 -18.98
C ARG A 443 -4.10 -6.81 -20.15
N TYR A 444 -5.36 -6.48 -19.88
CA TYR A 444 -6.39 -6.43 -20.92
C TYR A 444 -6.07 -5.37 -22.00
N GLN A 445 -5.66 -4.17 -21.58
CA GLN A 445 -5.27 -3.08 -22.49
C GLN A 445 -4.10 -3.47 -23.42
N VAL A 446 -3.08 -4.18 -22.91
CA VAL A 446 -1.92 -4.60 -23.72
C VAL A 446 -2.17 -5.85 -24.55
N LEU A 447 -2.86 -6.85 -24.00
CA LEU A 447 -2.98 -8.18 -24.61
C LEU A 447 -4.19 -8.33 -25.54
N ILE A 448 -5.28 -7.58 -25.31
CA ILE A 448 -6.51 -7.64 -26.11
C ILE A 448 -6.65 -6.39 -26.98
N GLU A 449 -6.66 -5.21 -26.35
CA GLU A 449 -6.96 -3.95 -27.05
C GLU A 449 -5.77 -3.41 -27.86
N SER A 450 -4.54 -3.84 -27.53
CA SER A 450 -3.27 -3.23 -27.99
C SER A 450 -3.17 -1.72 -27.73
N ASP A 451 -3.89 -1.22 -26.72
CA ASP A 451 -4.01 0.18 -26.34
C ASP A 451 -3.03 0.51 -25.20
N PHE A 452 -1.84 1.02 -25.54
CA PHE A 452 -0.81 1.38 -24.58
C PHE A 452 0.09 2.52 -25.10
N PRO A 453 0.73 3.31 -24.20
CA PRO A 453 1.61 4.42 -24.57
C PRO A 453 2.70 3.98 -25.55
N THR A 454 2.76 4.66 -26.69
CA THR A 454 3.53 4.26 -27.87
C THR A 454 5.03 4.07 -27.60
N GLU A 455 5.59 4.77 -26.61
CA GLU A 455 6.98 4.63 -26.18
C GLU A 455 7.31 3.22 -25.67
N LEU A 456 6.32 2.50 -25.11
CA LEU A 456 6.48 1.11 -24.68
C LEU A 456 6.69 0.14 -25.85
N ALA A 457 6.24 0.45 -27.07
CA ALA A 457 6.40 -0.43 -28.22
C ALA A 457 7.88 -0.70 -28.54
N GLY A 458 8.73 0.32 -28.41
CA GLY A 458 10.18 0.17 -28.55
C GLY A 458 10.78 -0.71 -27.44
N MET A 459 10.33 -0.54 -26.19
CA MET A 459 10.76 -1.36 -25.05
C MET A 459 10.34 -2.84 -25.23
N PHE A 460 9.10 -3.11 -25.61
CA PHE A 460 8.61 -4.47 -25.86
C PHE A 460 9.41 -5.15 -26.98
N LYS A 461 9.60 -4.48 -28.12
CA LYS A 461 10.39 -5.00 -29.24
C LYS A 461 11.84 -5.29 -28.83
N ASN A 462 12.46 -4.41 -28.05
CA ASN A 462 13.82 -4.62 -27.53
C ASN A 462 13.90 -5.82 -26.57
N LEU A 463 12.93 -5.96 -25.66
CA LEU A 463 12.84 -7.10 -24.75
C LEU A 463 12.68 -8.43 -25.50
N GLU A 464 11.80 -8.48 -26.50
CA GLU A 464 11.57 -9.65 -27.36
C GLU A 464 12.80 -10.00 -28.22
N ASN A 465 13.36 -9.04 -28.96
CA ASN A 465 14.37 -9.31 -30.00
C ASN A 465 15.82 -9.28 -29.48
N LYS A 466 16.04 -8.80 -28.25
CA LYS A 466 17.38 -8.65 -27.63
C LYS A 466 17.46 -9.09 -26.16
N GLY A 467 16.37 -9.57 -25.57
CA GLY A 467 16.33 -9.95 -24.15
C GLY A 467 16.56 -8.79 -23.18
N ASN A 468 16.58 -7.52 -23.63
CA ASN A 468 16.84 -6.36 -22.76
C ASN A 468 16.16 -5.09 -23.29
N PRO A 469 15.65 -4.19 -22.41
CA PRO A 469 14.86 -3.03 -22.86
C PRO A 469 15.68 -1.93 -23.54
N TRP A 470 17.01 -1.93 -23.36
CA TRP A 470 17.95 -1.00 -24.02
C TRP A 470 18.30 -1.41 -25.48
N GLY A 471 17.82 -2.55 -25.97
CA GLY A 471 18.05 -3.02 -27.34
C GLY A 471 19.51 -3.37 -27.66
N GLN A 472 20.36 -3.51 -26.64
CA GLN A 472 21.79 -3.81 -26.81
C GLN A 472 22.01 -5.28 -27.20
N ASN A 473 23.17 -5.61 -27.76
CA ASN A 473 23.53 -6.99 -28.07
C ASN A 473 24.00 -7.75 -26.81
N ALA A 474 23.84 -9.08 -26.81
CA ALA A 474 24.25 -9.94 -25.71
C ALA A 474 25.75 -9.81 -25.40
N SER A 475 26.60 -9.82 -26.42
CA SER A 475 28.07 -9.65 -26.32
C SER A 475 28.54 -8.32 -25.75
N ALA A 476 27.67 -7.31 -25.63
CA ALA A 476 28.00 -6.08 -24.90
C ALA A 476 27.80 -6.21 -23.37
N ARG A 477 27.25 -7.33 -22.87
CA ARG A 477 26.93 -7.51 -21.44
C ARG A 477 28.16 -7.75 -20.55
N THR A 478 29.23 -8.30 -21.10
CA THR A 478 30.50 -8.55 -20.39
C THR A 478 31.46 -7.35 -20.41
N ALA A 479 31.20 -6.31 -21.21
CA ALA A 479 32.13 -5.19 -21.43
C ALA A 479 32.49 -4.37 -20.18
N TRP A 480 31.76 -4.53 -19.07
CA TRP A 480 32.12 -3.91 -17.78
C TRP A 480 33.16 -4.72 -16.99
N ILE A 481 33.38 -6.00 -17.33
CA ILE A 481 34.38 -6.89 -16.75
C ILE A 481 35.77 -6.53 -17.32
N ASP A 482 35.84 -6.22 -18.63
CA ASP A 482 37.06 -5.76 -19.31
C ASP A 482 37.62 -4.44 -18.75
N GLU A 483 36.83 -3.75 -17.92
CA GLU A 483 37.19 -2.53 -17.20
C GLU A 483 37.51 -2.78 -15.71
N MET A 484 37.87 -4.01 -15.31
CA MET A 484 38.20 -4.39 -13.93
C MET A 484 39.51 -5.18 -13.81
N ASP A 485 40.27 -4.93 -12.75
CA ASP A 485 41.53 -5.63 -12.43
C ASP A 485 41.33 -6.96 -11.68
N ILE A 486 40.13 -7.57 -11.76
CA ILE A 486 39.78 -8.84 -11.09
C ILE A 486 39.23 -9.87 -12.07
N GLU A 487 39.53 -11.15 -11.83
CA GLU A 487 39.05 -12.27 -12.65
C GLU A 487 37.61 -12.62 -12.23
N ILE A 488 36.64 -12.42 -13.14
CA ILE A 488 35.22 -12.69 -12.91
C ILE A 488 34.78 -13.85 -13.81
N PRO A 489 34.61 -15.08 -13.28
CA PRO A 489 34.23 -16.23 -14.09
C PRO A 489 32.86 -16.07 -14.75
N VAL A 490 32.81 -16.27 -16.07
CA VAL A 490 31.57 -16.29 -16.85
C VAL A 490 31.13 -17.73 -17.13
N PHE A 491 29.87 -18.05 -16.79
CA PHE A 491 29.30 -19.36 -17.06
C PHE A 491 29.21 -19.65 -18.57
N GLY A 492 29.53 -20.87 -18.98
CA GLY A 492 29.54 -21.31 -20.38
C GLY A 492 30.72 -20.78 -21.22
N LYS A 493 31.63 -19.99 -20.62
CA LYS A 493 32.85 -19.48 -21.26
C LYS A 493 34.11 -19.82 -20.45
N ASP A 494 34.08 -19.55 -19.16
CA ASP A 494 35.22 -19.74 -18.24
C ASP A 494 34.96 -20.89 -17.25
N VAL A 495 33.69 -21.16 -16.91
CA VAL A 495 33.25 -22.27 -16.04
C VAL A 495 31.97 -22.93 -16.53
N GLU A 496 31.88 -24.26 -16.39
CA GLU A 496 30.73 -25.07 -16.84
C GLU A 496 29.77 -25.50 -15.71
N SER A 497 30.06 -25.16 -14.44
CA SER A 497 29.18 -25.51 -13.31
C SER A 497 29.28 -24.54 -12.13
N PHE A 498 28.29 -24.59 -11.24
CA PHE A 498 28.27 -23.86 -9.97
C PHE A 498 29.07 -24.54 -8.83
N GLU A 499 29.94 -25.51 -9.13
CA GLU A 499 30.82 -26.08 -8.11
C GLU A 499 31.89 -25.06 -7.65
N GLY A 500 32.22 -25.05 -6.36
CA GLY A 500 33.14 -24.07 -5.76
C GLY A 500 32.57 -22.68 -5.49
N PHE A 501 31.45 -22.28 -6.10
CA PHE A 501 30.85 -20.94 -5.95
C PHE A 501 29.87 -20.80 -4.77
N GLU A 502 29.88 -19.63 -4.13
CA GLU A 502 28.92 -19.22 -3.09
C GLU A 502 27.65 -18.58 -3.70
N TYR A 503 27.80 -17.74 -4.73
CA TYR A 503 26.72 -16.93 -5.31
C TYR A 503 26.79 -16.82 -6.84
N LEU A 504 25.64 -16.85 -7.50
CA LEU A 504 25.47 -16.38 -8.86
C LEU A 504 25.19 -14.87 -8.80
N PHE A 505 26.08 -14.04 -9.36
CA PHE A 505 25.89 -12.59 -9.40
C PHE A 505 25.07 -12.21 -10.64
N TRP A 506 23.79 -11.91 -10.40
CA TRP A 506 22.87 -11.46 -11.43
C TRP A 506 23.05 -9.96 -11.66
N VAL A 507 23.59 -9.61 -12.83
CA VAL A 507 23.99 -8.23 -13.18
C VAL A 507 22.75 -7.38 -13.49
N GLY A 508 21.81 -7.95 -14.24
CA GLY A 508 20.63 -7.31 -14.78
C GLY A 508 20.94 -6.29 -15.88
N CYS A 509 19.95 -5.99 -16.73
CA CYS A 509 20.15 -5.14 -17.91
C CYS A 509 20.72 -3.75 -17.58
N ALA A 510 20.27 -3.12 -16.49
CA ALA A 510 20.81 -1.83 -16.07
C ALA A 510 22.30 -1.93 -15.69
N GLY A 511 22.65 -2.91 -14.84
CA GLY A 511 24.02 -3.10 -14.35
C GLY A 511 25.02 -3.46 -15.45
N ALA A 512 24.54 -3.97 -16.58
CA ALA A 512 25.36 -4.28 -17.75
C ALA A 512 25.45 -3.14 -18.77
N TYR A 513 24.35 -2.43 -19.05
CA TYR A 513 24.25 -1.53 -20.20
C TYR A 513 24.21 -0.03 -19.86
N GLU A 514 23.87 0.38 -18.64
CA GLU A 514 23.73 1.79 -18.26
C GLU A 514 24.94 2.24 -17.42
N ASP A 515 25.65 3.28 -17.85
CA ASP A 515 27.00 3.58 -17.33
C ASP A 515 27.04 4.02 -15.85
N ARG A 516 25.96 4.58 -15.31
CA ARG A 516 25.87 4.90 -13.88
C ARG A 516 25.57 3.63 -13.09
N ALA A 517 24.78 2.72 -13.61
CA ALA A 517 24.52 1.42 -13.01
C ALA A 517 25.73 0.47 -13.08
N LYS A 518 26.53 0.49 -14.16
CA LYS A 518 27.81 -0.24 -14.26
C LYS A 518 28.75 0.06 -13.08
N LYS A 519 28.80 1.31 -12.61
CA LYS A 519 29.58 1.68 -11.41
C LYS A 519 29.09 0.98 -10.13
N THR A 520 27.78 0.69 -10.02
CA THR A 520 27.26 -0.14 -8.93
C THR A 520 27.67 -1.60 -9.11
N THR A 521 27.57 -2.15 -10.32
CA THR A 521 28.00 -3.54 -10.64
C THR A 521 29.47 -3.78 -10.27
N LYS A 522 30.37 -2.92 -10.75
CA LYS A 522 31.81 -2.99 -10.47
C LYS A 522 32.10 -2.87 -8.98
N ALA A 523 31.45 -1.93 -8.28
CA ALA A 523 31.64 -1.76 -6.84
C ALA A 523 31.15 -2.97 -6.03
N VAL A 524 30.08 -3.64 -6.44
CA VAL A 524 29.64 -4.89 -5.82
C VAL A 524 30.62 -6.03 -6.12
N ALA A 525 31.04 -6.21 -7.38
CA ALA A 525 32.01 -7.24 -7.76
C ALA A 525 33.34 -7.11 -6.99
N GLU A 526 33.90 -5.90 -6.90
CA GLU A 526 35.13 -5.62 -6.16
C GLU A 526 34.96 -5.82 -4.64
N LEU A 527 33.80 -5.48 -4.08
CA LEU A 527 33.52 -5.78 -2.66
C LEU A 527 33.32 -7.27 -2.37
N LEU A 528 32.84 -8.07 -3.34
CA LEU A 528 32.76 -9.52 -3.21
C LEU A 528 34.16 -10.15 -3.27
N ASP A 529 35.01 -9.67 -4.18
CA ASP A 529 36.41 -10.08 -4.31
C ASP A 529 37.24 -9.77 -3.05
N MET A 530 37.16 -8.52 -2.56
CA MET A 530 37.80 -8.10 -1.30
C MET A 530 37.32 -8.90 -0.08
N ALA A 531 36.08 -9.38 -0.09
CA ALA A 531 35.52 -10.25 0.94
C ALA A 531 35.89 -11.73 0.76
N ALA A 532 36.65 -12.07 -0.28
CA ALA A 532 36.95 -13.42 -0.75
C ALA A 532 35.68 -14.28 -0.89
N VAL A 533 34.64 -13.74 -1.53
CA VAL A 533 33.41 -14.45 -1.88
C VAL A 533 33.58 -15.07 -3.26
N ASN A 534 33.43 -16.39 -3.38
CA ASN A 534 33.45 -17.03 -4.69
C ASN A 534 32.13 -16.73 -5.43
N PHE A 535 32.15 -15.89 -6.46
CA PHE A 535 30.99 -15.61 -7.31
C PHE A 535 31.30 -15.80 -8.80
N MET A 536 30.26 -16.01 -9.60
CA MET A 536 30.31 -16.08 -11.07
C MET A 536 29.16 -15.30 -11.69
N VAL A 537 29.23 -14.99 -12.99
CA VAL A 537 28.19 -14.27 -13.74
C VAL A 537 27.69 -15.08 -14.95
N LEU A 538 26.49 -14.79 -15.44
CA LEU A 538 25.89 -15.45 -16.60
C LEU A 538 26.38 -14.92 -17.97
N GLY A 539 27.04 -13.75 -18.01
CA GLY A 539 27.56 -13.16 -19.25
C GLY A 539 26.48 -12.97 -20.32
N GLU A 540 26.71 -13.49 -21.52
CA GLU A 540 25.77 -13.39 -22.64
C GLU A 540 24.46 -14.16 -22.44
N GLY A 541 24.43 -15.17 -21.55
CA GLY A 541 23.24 -15.99 -21.27
C GLY A 541 22.19 -15.32 -20.37
N GLU A 542 22.47 -14.14 -19.80
CA GLU A 542 21.54 -13.45 -18.90
C GLU A 542 20.57 -12.54 -19.70
N THR A 543 19.26 -12.76 -19.61
CA THR A 543 18.27 -11.84 -20.23
C THR A 543 17.74 -10.80 -19.23
N CYS A 544 16.56 -10.25 -19.48
CA CYS A 544 15.84 -9.36 -18.57
C CYS A 544 14.93 -10.20 -17.67
N THR A 545 14.78 -9.82 -16.39
CA THR A 545 13.87 -10.53 -15.47
C THR A 545 12.37 -10.38 -15.81
N GLY A 546 12.03 -9.73 -16.92
CA GLY A 546 10.66 -9.49 -17.39
C GLY A 546 9.88 -8.39 -16.64
N ASP A 547 10.46 -7.75 -15.60
CA ASP A 547 9.73 -6.82 -14.72
C ASP A 547 9.03 -5.68 -15.49
N SER A 548 9.73 -4.97 -16.37
CA SER A 548 9.13 -3.87 -17.15
C SER A 548 7.95 -4.32 -18.01
N ALA A 549 8.02 -5.53 -18.61
CA ALA A 549 6.91 -6.09 -19.37
C ALA A 549 5.71 -6.38 -18.46
N ARG A 550 5.95 -7.04 -17.31
CA ARG A 550 4.90 -7.36 -16.35
C ARG A 550 4.23 -6.13 -15.75
N ARG A 551 4.99 -5.07 -15.41
CA ARG A 551 4.40 -3.81 -14.89
C ARG A 551 3.71 -2.97 -15.96
N ALA A 552 4.04 -3.18 -17.23
CA ALA A 552 3.30 -2.61 -18.35
C ALA A 552 2.00 -3.38 -18.64
N GLY A 553 1.89 -4.67 -18.28
CA GLY A 553 0.73 -5.51 -18.54
C GLY A 553 0.99 -6.62 -19.57
N ASN A 554 2.16 -6.64 -20.21
CA ASN A 554 2.55 -7.70 -21.14
C ASN A 554 3.00 -8.96 -20.35
N GLU A 555 2.01 -9.71 -19.87
CA GLU A 555 2.22 -10.93 -19.06
C GLU A 555 2.88 -12.05 -19.89
N PHE A 556 2.53 -12.18 -21.17
CA PHE A 556 3.13 -13.17 -22.09
C PHE A 556 4.64 -12.95 -22.26
N LEU A 557 5.07 -11.72 -22.58
CA LEU A 557 6.48 -11.37 -22.69
C LEU A 557 7.23 -11.50 -21.35
N PHE A 558 6.55 -11.28 -20.22
CA PHE A 558 7.12 -11.60 -18.90
C PHE A 558 7.33 -13.11 -18.73
N GLN A 559 6.34 -13.93 -19.03
CA GLN A 559 6.43 -15.39 -18.88
C GLN A 559 7.50 -15.98 -19.79
N MET A 560 7.56 -15.57 -21.07
CA MET A 560 8.59 -16.00 -22.02
C MET A 560 10.01 -15.71 -21.51
N LEU A 561 10.29 -14.46 -21.10
CA LEU A 561 11.59 -14.08 -20.56
C LEU A 561 11.90 -14.78 -19.24
N ALA A 562 10.89 -14.97 -18.38
CA ALA A 562 11.08 -15.66 -17.11
C ALA A 562 11.40 -17.14 -17.32
N GLN A 563 10.70 -17.83 -18.21
CA GLN A 563 10.92 -19.24 -18.53
C GLN A 563 12.33 -19.46 -19.11
N GLN A 564 12.76 -18.64 -20.07
CA GLN A 564 14.13 -18.68 -20.62
C GLN A 564 15.21 -18.51 -19.53
N ASN A 565 15.00 -17.58 -18.59
CA ASN A 565 15.91 -17.40 -17.46
C ASN A 565 15.85 -18.57 -16.46
N ILE A 566 14.70 -19.21 -16.28
CA ILE A 566 14.52 -20.37 -15.40
C ILE A 566 15.25 -21.60 -15.96
N GLU A 567 15.21 -21.79 -17.28
CA GLU A 567 15.95 -22.84 -18.00
C GLU A 567 17.47 -22.63 -17.86
N MET A 568 17.97 -21.43 -18.18
CA MET A 568 19.39 -21.05 -18.02
C MET A 568 19.87 -21.20 -16.56
N LEU A 569 19.06 -20.80 -15.57
CA LEU A 569 19.36 -21.00 -14.15
C LEU A 569 19.24 -22.47 -13.73
N GLY A 570 18.45 -23.28 -14.44
CA GLY A 570 18.34 -24.73 -14.28
C GLY A 570 19.63 -25.45 -14.70
N GLU A 571 20.23 -25.05 -15.82
CA GLU A 571 21.55 -25.52 -16.28
C GLU A 571 22.65 -25.14 -15.27
N VAL A 572 22.73 -23.85 -14.91
CA VAL A 572 23.70 -23.33 -13.92
C VAL A 572 23.63 -24.07 -12.59
N PHE A 573 22.42 -24.28 -12.07
CA PHE A 573 22.19 -24.93 -10.78
C PHE A 573 21.87 -26.42 -10.91
N SER A 574 22.24 -27.08 -12.02
CA SER A 574 22.01 -28.51 -12.27
C SER A 574 22.70 -29.41 -11.24
N THR A 575 23.94 -29.07 -10.86
CA THR A 575 24.72 -29.77 -9.83
C THR A 575 24.51 -29.22 -8.41
N ALA A 576 23.72 -28.14 -8.26
CA ALA A 576 23.56 -27.45 -6.98
C ALA A 576 22.32 -27.96 -6.22
N PRO A 577 22.45 -28.42 -4.96
CA PRO A 577 21.29 -28.69 -4.11
C PRO A 577 20.53 -27.38 -3.82
N GLU A 578 19.22 -27.45 -3.55
CA GLU A 578 18.34 -26.26 -3.43
C GLU A 578 18.90 -25.18 -2.49
N GLN A 579 19.50 -25.57 -1.37
CA GLN A 579 20.07 -24.68 -0.34
C GLN A 579 21.34 -23.92 -0.82
N ARG A 580 21.90 -24.29 -1.97
CA ARG A 580 23.02 -23.60 -2.65
C ARG A 580 22.58 -22.76 -3.85
N LYS A 581 21.30 -22.76 -4.26
CA LYS A 581 20.81 -21.97 -5.41
C LYS A 581 20.65 -20.49 -5.06
N LYS A 582 21.78 -19.82 -4.77
CA LYS A 582 21.86 -18.46 -4.25
C LYS A 582 22.16 -17.45 -5.37
N VAL A 583 21.36 -16.39 -5.44
CA VAL A 583 21.49 -15.34 -6.48
C VAL A 583 21.60 -13.97 -5.80
N VAL A 584 22.68 -13.23 -6.04
CA VAL A 584 22.83 -11.84 -5.56
C VAL A 584 22.47 -10.84 -6.67
N VAL A 585 21.73 -9.79 -6.33
CA VAL A 585 21.22 -8.77 -7.27
C VAL A 585 21.55 -7.34 -6.85
N THR A 586 21.96 -6.49 -7.80
CA THR A 586 22.09 -5.02 -7.60
C THR A 586 20.75 -4.29 -7.60
N CYS A 587 19.72 -4.86 -8.23
CA CYS A 587 18.50 -4.14 -8.57
C CYS A 587 17.28 -4.63 -7.78
N ALA A 588 16.60 -3.71 -7.10
CA ALA A 588 15.37 -3.96 -6.35
C ALA A 588 14.22 -4.54 -7.22
N HIS A 589 14.18 -4.25 -8.52
CA HIS A 589 13.19 -4.82 -9.45
C HIS A 589 13.51 -6.29 -9.75
N CYS A 590 14.76 -6.61 -10.07
CA CYS A 590 15.22 -7.99 -10.28
C CYS A 590 15.08 -8.83 -9.00
N PHE A 591 15.35 -8.23 -7.83
CA PHE A 591 15.09 -8.83 -6.52
C PHE A 591 13.63 -9.26 -6.34
N ASN A 592 12.67 -8.39 -6.66
CA ASN A 592 11.25 -8.73 -6.56
C ASN A 592 10.81 -9.78 -7.58
N ALA A 593 11.30 -9.67 -8.83
CA ALA A 593 10.95 -10.62 -9.89
C ALA A 593 11.48 -12.03 -9.60
N LEU A 594 12.79 -12.17 -9.39
CA LEU A 594 13.44 -13.45 -9.13
C LEU A 594 13.02 -14.05 -7.77
N GLY A 595 12.85 -13.22 -6.74
CA GLY A 595 12.54 -13.68 -5.38
C GLY A 595 11.08 -14.05 -5.15
N ASN A 596 10.13 -13.27 -5.70
CA ASN A 596 8.70 -13.41 -5.37
C ASN A 596 7.84 -13.88 -6.54
N GLU A 597 8.28 -13.68 -7.79
CA GLU A 597 7.44 -13.90 -8.97
C GLU A 597 7.85 -15.13 -9.80
N TYR A 598 9.15 -15.45 -9.87
CA TYR A 598 9.62 -16.69 -10.49
C TYR A 598 9.13 -17.97 -9.77
N PRO A 599 8.87 -17.98 -8.44
CA PRO A 599 8.16 -19.07 -7.76
C PRO A 599 6.74 -19.35 -8.27
N GLN A 600 6.10 -18.40 -8.97
CA GLN A 600 4.80 -18.63 -9.63
C GLN A 600 4.93 -19.52 -10.87
N LEU A 601 6.15 -19.61 -11.43
CA LEU A 601 6.55 -20.48 -12.54
C LEU A 601 7.39 -21.67 -12.03
N GLY A 602 7.19 -22.07 -10.76
CA GLY A 602 7.84 -23.22 -10.12
C GLY A 602 9.29 -23.01 -9.65
N ALA A 603 9.97 -21.98 -10.11
CA ALA A 603 11.40 -21.77 -9.85
C ALA A 603 11.70 -21.13 -8.48
N LYS A 604 12.66 -21.71 -7.73
CA LYS A 604 12.99 -21.28 -6.35
C LYS A 604 14.49 -21.05 -6.19
N TYR A 605 14.85 -19.87 -5.69
CA TYR A 605 16.23 -19.43 -5.48
C TYR A 605 16.34 -18.64 -4.16
N GLU A 606 17.46 -18.73 -3.44
CA GLU A 606 17.78 -17.77 -2.36
C GLU A 606 18.28 -16.48 -3.01
N VAL A 607 17.34 -15.60 -3.38
CA VAL A 607 17.67 -14.29 -3.94
C VAL A 607 17.99 -13.33 -2.80
N VAL A 608 19.14 -12.66 -2.88
CA VAL A 608 19.64 -11.74 -1.85
C VAL A 608 19.96 -10.39 -2.51
N HIS A 609 19.40 -9.30 -1.99
CA HIS A 609 19.78 -7.98 -2.46
C HIS A 609 21.21 -7.64 -2.02
N HIS A 610 22.00 -7.00 -2.88
CA HIS A 610 23.42 -6.73 -2.59
C HIS A 610 23.63 -5.99 -1.25
N THR A 611 22.75 -5.06 -0.87
CA THR A 611 22.81 -4.39 0.44
C THR A 611 22.61 -5.33 1.63
N GLN A 612 21.90 -6.45 1.48
CA GLN A 612 21.78 -7.49 2.52
C GLN A 612 23.04 -8.34 2.60
N LEU A 613 23.62 -8.73 1.45
CA LEU A 613 24.85 -9.52 1.40
C LEU A 613 26.06 -8.71 1.91
N LEU A 614 26.26 -7.49 1.42
CA LEU A 614 27.34 -6.63 1.88
C LEU A 614 27.24 -6.33 3.39
N ASN A 615 26.03 -6.15 3.93
CA ASN A 615 25.82 -5.99 5.38
C ASN A 615 26.22 -7.25 6.16
N ARG A 616 25.88 -8.44 5.65
CA ARG A 616 26.34 -9.72 6.20
C ARG A 616 27.87 -9.79 6.22
N LEU A 617 28.54 -9.48 5.11
CA LEU A 617 30.01 -9.53 4.98
C LEU A 617 30.73 -8.51 5.90
N VAL A 618 30.14 -7.33 6.13
CA VAL A 618 30.63 -6.34 7.12
C VAL A 618 30.45 -6.86 8.55
N ARG A 619 29.29 -7.42 8.88
CA ARG A 619 29.01 -8.04 10.20
C ARG A 619 29.92 -9.24 10.48
N GLU A 620 30.27 -10.01 9.46
CA GLU A 620 31.23 -11.12 9.48
C GLU A 620 32.71 -10.66 9.53
N LYS A 621 32.98 -9.35 9.35
CA LYS A 621 34.32 -8.75 9.22
C LYS A 621 35.13 -9.27 8.01
N ARG A 622 34.47 -9.86 7.00
CA ARG A 622 35.05 -10.09 5.66
C ARG A 622 35.28 -8.75 4.94
N LEU A 623 34.45 -7.75 5.24
CA LEU A 623 34.67 -6.35 4.88
C LEU A 623 34.88 -5.50 6.14
N VAL A 624 35.96 -4.71 6.15
CA VAL A 624 36.30 -3.81 7.26
C VAL A 624 36.30 -2.36 6.75
N PRO A 625 35.15 -1.65 6.79
CA PRO A 625 35.07 -0.26 6.38
C PRO A 625 35.80 0.66 7.38
N VAL A 626 36.58 1.60 6.88
CA VAL A 626 37.19 2.68 7.67
C VAL A 626 36.43 3.98 7.43
N ALA A 627 35.84 4.50 8.51
CA ALA A 627 34.96 5.65 8.49
C ALA A 627 35.72 6.95 8.14
N PRO A 628 35.27 7.75 7.15
CA PRO A 628 35.73 9.11 6.95
C PRO A 628 35.13 10.05 8.01
N LEU A 629 35.67 11.27 8.09
CA LEU A 629 35.11 12.32 8.93
C LEU A 629 33.88 12.97 8.26
N GLY A 630 32.71 12.35 8.42
CA GLY A 630 31.43 13.05 8.38
C GLY A 630 30.85 13.39 7.01
N GLU A 631 31.00 12.52 6.00
CA GLU A 631 30.30 12.69 4.71
C GLU A 631 28.77 12.78 4.93
N GLY A 632 28.15 13.87 4.48
CA GLY A 632 26.72 14.13 4.64
C GLY A 632 25.88 13.42 3.57
N VAL A 633 25.04 12.47 4.00
CA VAL A 633 24.29 11.58 3.11
C VAL A 633 22.79 11.62 3.43
N THR A 634 21.93 11.53 2.41
CA THR A 634 20.51 11.21 2.57
C THR A 634 20.13 9.99 1.72
N TYR A 635 19.08 9.25 2.08
CA TYR A 635 18.75 7.96 1.48
C TYR A 635 17.34 7.90 0.88
N HIS A 636 17.25 7.44 -0.37
CA HIS A 636 15.99 7.05 -0.99
C HIS A 636 15.78 5.55 -0.87
N ASP A 637 14.80 5.13 -0.06
CA ASP A 637 14.28 3.76 -0.04
C ASP A 637 13.63 3.41 -1.39
N PRO A 638 14.17 2.44 -2.16
CA PRO A 638 13.52 1.95 -3.39
C PRO A 638 12.22 1.24 -3.04
N CYS A 639 11.14 1.49 -3.80
CA CYS A 639 9.83 0.93 -3.48
C CYS A 639 9.79 -0.61 -3.47
N TYR A 640 10.48 -1.26 -4.41
CA TYR A 640 10.54 -2.72 -4.46
C TYR A 640 11.43 -3.34 -3.37
N LEU A 641 12.50 -2.68 -2.94
CA LEU A 641 13.35 -3.15 -1.84
C LEU A 641 12.66 -2.98 -0.49
N GLY A 642 12.21 -1.76 -0.20
CA GLY A 642 11.55 -1.41 1.05
C GLY A 642 10.09 -1.85 1.10
N ARG A 643 9.20 -1.25 0.31
CA ARG A 643 7.74 -1.44 0.50
C ARG A 643 7.24 -2.82 0.10
N HIS A 644 7.79 -3.43 -0.95
CA HIS A 644 7.39 -4.77 -1.39
C HIS A 644 8.09 -5.88 -0.59
N ASN A 645 9.40 -5.75 -0.32
CA ASN A 645 10.20 -6.81 0.33
C ASN A 645 10.60 -6.55 1.79
N LYS A 646 10.15 -5.42 2.38
CA LYS A 646 10.39 -4.99 3.77
C LYS A 646 11.88 -4.85 4.18
N VAL A 647 12.79 -4.71 3.22
CA VAL A 647 14.23 -4.51 3.47
C VAL A 647 14.51 -3.02 3.68
N TYR A 648 14.62 -2.60 4.95
CA TYR A 648 14.87 -1.20 5.32
C TYR A 648 16.20 -0.95 6.03
N ASP A 649 16.65 -1.87 6.89
CA ASP A 649 17.76 -1.60 7.81
C ASP A 649 19.13 -1.85 7.19
N ALA A 650 19.30 -2.90 6.38
CA ALA A 650 20.61 -3.26 5.82
C ALA A 650 21.29 -2.14 4.99
N PRO A 651 20.57 -1.34 4.15
CA PRO A 651 21.16 -0.16 3.52
C PRO A 651 21.64 0.90 4.52
N ARG A 652 20.91 1.08 5.63
CA ARG A 652 21.18 2.09 6.67
C ARG A 652 22.38 1.70 7.52
N GLU A 653 22.45 0.44 7.93
CA GLU A 653 23.59 -0.14 8.62
C GLU A 653 24.87 -0.03 7.77
N LEU A 654 24.78 -0.28 6.46
CA LEU A 654 25.93 -0.11 5.56
C LEU A 654 26.42 1.33 5.43
N MET A 655 25.52 2.32 5.28
CA MET A 655 25.93 3.73 5.25
C MET A 655 26.57 4.15 6.59
N GLY A 656 26.01 3.69 7.72
CA GLY A 656 26.59 3.93 9.04
C GLY A 656 27.96 3.28 9.22
N ALA A 657 28.12 2.03 8.79
CA ALA A 657 29.40 1.30 8.82
C ALA A 657 30.46 1.94 7.90
N ALA A 658 30.04 2.47 6.74
CA ALA A 658 30.86 3.28 5.85
C ALA A 658 31.20 4.69 6.42
N GLY A 659 30.77 5.02 7.64
CA GLY A 659 31.03 6.29 8.33
C GLY A 659 30.26 7.50 7.81
N SER A 660 29.18 7.28 7.05
CA SER A 660 28.32 8.36 6.54
C SER A 660 27.41 8.92 7.64
N THR A 661 27.24 10.25 7.68
CA THR A 661 26.24 10.90 8.54
C THR A 661 24.90 10.95 7.80
N LEU A 662 24.06 9.94 8.04
CA LEU A 662 22.74 9.79 7.40
C LEU A 662 21.71 10.77 7.99
N THR A 663 21.19 11.66 7.15
CA THR A 663 20.01 12.49 7.43
C THR A 663 18.82 11.97 6.63
N GLU A 664 17.81 11.44 7.31
CA GLU A 664 16.61 10.89 6.69
C GLU A 664 15.69 11.98 6.09
N MET A 665 15.18 11.74 4.88
CA MET A 665 14.12 12.56 4.30
C MET A 665 12.81 12.40 5.10
N PRO A 666 11.94 13.44 5.19
CA PRO A 666 10.67 13.36 5.92
C PRO A 666 9.79 12.16 5.56
N ARG A 667 9.76 11.77 4.27
CA ARG A 667 9.17 10.54 3.74
C ARG A 667 10.26 9.48 3.55
N HIS A 668 10.43 8.57 4.50
CA HIS A 668 11.37 7.43 4.44
C HIS A 668 10.69 6.11 4.85
N GLY A 669 11.40 4.99 4.65
CA GLY A 669 10.93 3.65 4.96
C GLY A 669 9.64 3.30 4.22
N GLU A 670 8.66 2.72 4.91
CA GLU A 670 7.33 2.42 4.34
C GLU A 670 6.58 3.64 3.78
N ARG A 671 6.94 4.86 4.22
CA ARG A 671 6.37 6.14 3.75
C ARG A 671 7.17 6.80 2.62
N SER A 672 8.27 6.20 2.14
CA SER A 672 9.11 6.76 1.06
C SER A 672 8.32 7.07 -0.22
N MET A 673 8.56 8.23 -0.83
CA MET A 673 7.99 8.58 -2.12
C MET A 673 8.76 7.88 -3.26
N CYS A 674 8.04 7.37 -4.26
CA CYS A 674 8.61 6.73 -5.44
C CYS A 674 9.56 7.66 -6.21
N CYS A 675 10.59 7.12 -6.86
CA CYS A 675 11.50 7.85 -7.75
C CYS A 675 10.90 8.16 -9.13
N GLY A 676 9.81 7.49 -9.54
CA GLY A 676 9.16 7.64 -10.84
C GLY A 676 9.24 6.41 -11.75
N ALA A 677 10.37 5.67 -11.75
CA ALA A 677 10.66 4.60 -12.72
C ALA A 677 9.70 3.40 -12.73
N GLY A 678 9.02 3.09 -11.61
CA GLY A 678 8.15 1.93 -11.48
C GLY A 678 6.94 1.98 -12.42
N GLY A 679 6.20 0.87 -12.55
CA GLY A 679 5.04 0.81 -13.45
C GLY A 679 5.40 0.97 -14.93
N ALA A 680 6.62 0.59 -15.31
CA ALA A 680 7.27 0.85 -16.61
C ALA A 680 7.43 2.35 -16.99
N ARG A 681 7.20 3.30 -16.09
CA ARG A 681 7.31 4.76 -16.36
C ARG A 681 8.75 5.27 -16.58
N MET A 682 9.77 4.43 -16.41
CA MET A 682 11.12 4.72 -16.93
C MET A 682 11.18 4.74 -18.47
N TRP A 683 10.21 4.12 -19.15
CA TRP A 683 10.18 3.90 -20.60
C TRP A 683 9.09 4.70 -21.33
N MET A 684 8.46 5.65 -20.63
CA MET A 684 7.37 6.49 -21.13
C MET A 684 7.56 7.91 -20.60
N GLU A 685 7.42 8.94 -21.44
CA GLU A 685 7.73 10.29 -20.98
C GLU A 685 6.74 10.81 -19.91
N GLU A 686 7.22 11.69 -19.03
CA GLU A 686 6.37 12.39 -18.05
C GLU A 686 6.03 13.78 -18.57
N GLN A 687 4.91 13.89 -19.31
CA GLN A 687 4.40 15.17 -19.86
C GLN A 687 3.36 15.85 -18.95
N ILE A 688 2.60 15.09 -18.15
CA ILE A 688 1.53 15.64 -17.29
C ILE A 688 2.08 15.99 -15.90
N GLY A 689 1.84 17.24 -15.48
CA GLY A 689 2.18 17.74 -14.15
C GLY A 689 3.68 17.87 -13.91
N LYS A 690 4.09 17.79 -12.64
CA LYS A 690 5.51 17.74 -12.23
C LYS A 690 6.05 16.31 -12.45
N ARG A 691 7.32 16.16 -12.87
CA ARG A 691 7.95 14.83 -12.92
C ARG A 691 8.12 14.25 -11.51
N ILE A 692 7.87 12.95 -11.33
CA ILE A 692 7.87 12.33 -10.00
C ILE A 692 9.25 12.40 -9.34
N ASN A 693 10.32 12.20 -10.13
CA ASN A 693 11.69 12.33 -9.64
C ASN A 693 12.01 13.71 -9.06
N LEU A 694 11.49 14.79 -9.67
CA LEU A 694 11.72 16.16 -9.21
C LEU A 694 11.12 16.44 -7.83
N ASP A 695 9.97 15.87 -7.46
CA ASP A 695 9.43 16.07 -6.10
C ASP A 695 10.22 15.28 -5.04
N ARG A 696 10.78 14.14 -5.42
CA ARG A 696 11.69 13.39 -4.52
C ARG A 696 13.06 14.04 -4.41
N VAL A 697 13.59 14.61 -5.48
CA VAL A 697 14.87 15.36 -5.45
C VAL A 697 14.72 16.67 -4.69
N ASP A 698 13.63 17.41 -4.85
CA ASP A 698 13.36 18.60 -4.02
C ASP A 698 13.41 18.25 -2.52
N GLU A 699 12.77 17.15 -2.12
CA GLU A 699 12.81 16.66 -0.73
C GLU A 699 14.22 16.24 -0.28
N ALA A 700 15.03 15.65 -1.17
CA ALA A 700 16.41 15.29 -0.88
C ALA A 700 17.30 16.52 -0.71
N LEU A 701 17.17 17.54 -1.57
CA LEU A 701 17.91 18.80 -1.50
C LEU A 701 17.50 19.62 -0.26
N ASP A 702 16.20 19.73 0.04
CA ASP A 702 15.69 20.34 1.28
C ASP A 702 16.25 19.66 2.54
N THR A 703 16.41 18.33 2.51
CA THR A 703 16.93 17.52 3.62
C THR A 703 18.44 17.65 3.79
N LEU A 704 19.18 17.68 2.67
CA LEU A 704 20.63 17.91 2.67
C LEU A 704 21.00 19.34 3.06
N GLY A 705 20.14 20.32 2.75
CA GLY A 705 20.33 21.73 3.08
C GLY A 705 21.53 22.39 2.37
N ASP A 706 21.99 23.51 2.92
CA ASP A 706 22.94 24.46 2.31
C ASP A 706 24.21 23.82 1.70
N THR A 707 24.36 23.93 0.39
CA THR A 707 25.45 23.42 -0.46
C THR A 707 26.59 24.44 -0.66
N THR A 708 26.70 25.49 0.16
CA THR A 708 27.79 26.48 0.02
C THR A 708 29.19 25.96 0.39
N GLY A 709 29.29 24.90 1.21
CA GLY A 709 30.58 24.30 1.60
C GLY A 709 31.24 23.43 0.51
N ASP A 710 32.56 23.21 0.65
CA ASP A 710 33.39 22.50 -0.34
C ASP A 710 33.14 20.98 -0.45
N GLN A 711 32.32 20.38 0.42
CA GLN A 711 32.03 18.95 0.39
C GLN A 711 30.80 18.63 -0.46
N VAL A 712 31.00 17.74 -1.44
CA VAL A 712 29.93 17.12 -2.24
C VAL A 712 29.03 16.30 -1.31
N LYS A 713 27.73 16.58 -1.36
CA LYS A 713 26.71 15.83 -0.61
C LYS A 713 26.18 14.67 -1.45
N LYS A 714 25.82 13.56 -0.81
CA LYS A 714 25.43 12.34 -1.54
C LYS A 714 23.97 11.97 -1.27
N VAL A 715 23.22 11.70 -2.35
CA VAL A 715 21.91 11.04 -2.31
C VAL A 715 22.13 9.56 -2.61
N ALA A 716 22.02 8.73 -1.58
CA ALA A 716 22.21 7.29 -1.68
C ALA A 716 20.91 6.57 -2.07
N THR A 717 21.04 5.49 -2.82
CA THR A 717 19.98 4.54 -3.18
C THR A 717 20.55 3.11 -3.17
N GLY A 718 19.68 2.10 -3.21
CA GLY A 718 20.06 0.70 -3.43
C GLY A 718 19.28 0.12 -4.61
N CYS A 719 19.34 0.78 -5.77
CA CYS A 719 18.60 0.38 -6.97
C CYS A 719 19.03 1.20 -8.20
N PRO A 720 19.47 0.57 -9.32
CA PRO A 720 19.84 1.25 -10.56
C PRO A 720 18.75 2.16 -11.16
N PHE A 721 17.50 1.70 -11.27
CA PHE A 721 16.41 2.53 -11.82
C PHE A 721 16.17 3.80 -10.98
N CYS A 722 16.24 3.69 -9.64
CA CYS A 722 16.17 4.85 -8.76
C CYS A 722 17.39 5.76 -8.94
N ARG A 723 18.60 5.20 -9.13
CA ARG A 723 19.83 5.98 -9.38
C ARG A 723 19.69 6.84 -10.64
N VAL A 724 19.22 6.27 -11.75
CA VAL A 724 18.98 7.02 -13.00
C VAL A 724 18.01 8.17 -12.76
N MET A 725 16.78 7.89 -12.32
CA MET A 725 15.74 8.91 -12.11
C MET A 725 16.17 10.03 -11.16
N LEU A 726 16.88 9.69 -10.08
CA LEU A 726 17.39 10.67 -9.12
C LEU A 726 18.57 11.46 -9.69
N THR A 727 19.46 10.85 -10.49
CA THR A 727 20.57 11.59 -11.14
C THR A 727 20.02 12.61 -12.13
N ASP A 728 19.06 12.21 -12.96
CA ASP A 728 18.43 13.09 -13.94
C ASP A 728 17.64 14.21 -13.24
N GLY A 729 16.98 13.89 -12.11
CA GLY A 729 16.28 14.86 -11.27
C GLY A 729 17.21 15.85 -10.58
N VAL A 730 18.36 15.42 -10.03
CA VAL A 730 19.39 16.30 -9.46
C VAL A 730 19.95 17.20 -10.55
N THR A 731 20.33 16.64 -11.69
CA THR A 731 20.84 17.41 -12.84
C THR A 731 19.87 18.51 -13.27
N ALA A 732 18.58 18.18 -13.39
CA ALA A 732 17.50 19.13 -13.72
C ALA A 732 17.16 20.13 -12.60
N ARG A 733 17.75 20.00 -11.40
CA ARG A 733 17.64 20.98 -10.30
C ARG A 733 18.91 21.77 -10.04
N THR A 734 20.08 21.23 -10.33
CA THR A 734 21.37 21.87 -10.01
C THR A 734 22.07 22.47 -11.21
N SER A 735 21.78 22.06 -12.44
CA SER A 735 22.54 22.57 -13.60
C SER A 735 22.30 24.06 -13.84
N GLY A 736 23.37 24.80 -14.10
CA GLY A 736 23.35 26.27 -14.19
C GLY A 736 23.22 27.00 -12.84
N THR A 737 23.38 26.30 -11.71
CA THR A 737 23.25 26.88 -10.35
C THR A 737 24.55 26.74 -9.54
N GLU A 738 24.63 27.46 -8.41
CA GLU A 738 25.71 27.33 -7.43
C GLU A 738 25.78 25.96 -6.70
N SER A 739 24.84 25.05 -6.99
CA SER A 739 24.84 23.65 -6.55
C SER A 739 25.29 22.65 -7.61
N GLU A 740 25.61 23.10 -8.84
CA GLU A 740 26.10 22.22 -9.90
C GLU A 740 27.39 21.50 -9.47
N GLY A 741 27.42 20.17 -9.67
CA GLY A 741 28.53 19.32 -9.22
C GLY A 741 28.65 19.12 -7.70
N LYS A 742 27.82 19.76 -6.86
CA LYS A 742 27.89 19.66 -5.40
C LYS A 742 26.98 18.60 -4.77
N VAL A 743 26.14 17.95 -5.57
CA VAL A 743 25.27 16.86 -5.14
C VAL A 743 25.44 15.68 -6.10
N GLU A 744 25.83 14.53 -5.57
CA GLU A 744 26.03 13.29 -6.33
C GLU A 744 24.95 12.25 -5.97
N VAL A 745 24.52 11.45 -6.96
CA VAL A 745 23.63 10.30 -6.74
C VAL A 745 24.43 8.99 -6.82
N VAL A 746 24.56 8.33 -5.68
CA VAL A 746 25.41 7.15 -5.49
C VAL A 746 24.57 5.94 -5.09
N ASP A 747 25.14 4.75 -5.29
CA ASP A 747 24.62 3.54 -4.65
C ASP A 747 25.37 3.28 -3.33
N VAL A 748 24.69 2.69 -2.34
CA VAL A 748 25.27 2.30 -1.04
C VAL A 748 26.53 1.42 -1.22
N ALA A 749 26.62 0.62 -2.27
CA ALA A 749 27.82 -0.15 -2.60
C ALA A 749 29.07 0.72 -2.84
N GLN A 750 28.94 1.89 -3.48
CA GLN A 750 30.08 2.80 -3.71
C GLN A 750 30.55 3.45 -2.40
N LEU A 751 29.61 3.88 -1.53
CA LEU A 751 29.94 4.40 -0.21
C LEU A 751 30.72 3.38 0.64
N LEU A 752 30.33 2.10 0.58
CA LEU A 752 31.02 1.03 1.27
C LEU A 752 32.41 0.77 0.68
N LEU A 753 32.54 0.71 -0.65
CA LEU A 753 33.81 0.54 -1.34
C LEU A 753 34.80 1.67 -1.02
N ASP A 754 34.37 2.93 -1.08
CA ASP A 754 35.18 4.09 -0.69
C ASP A 754 35.70 3.93 0.76
N SER A 755 34.87 3.42 1.67
CA SER A 755 35.24 3.19 3.07
C SER A 755 36.17 1.99 3.28
N VAL A 756 35.98 0.88 2.56
CA VAL A 756 36.87 -0.29 2.63
C VAL A 756 38.24 0.00 2.01
N LYS A 757 38.29 0.67 0.85
CA LYS A 757 39.54 1.09 0.19
C LYS A 757 40.39 2.03 1.03
N ARG A 758 39.77 2.86 1.88
CA ARG A 758 40.46 3.71 2.87
C ARG A 758 41.09 2.91 4.02
N GLY A 759 40.68 1.66 4.25
CA GLY A 759 41.23 0.77 5.27
C GLY A 759 42.24 -0.27 4.77
N SER A 760 42.19 -0.63 3.49
CA SER A 760 43.07 -1.64 2.90
C SER A 760 44.46 -1.07 2.57
N THR A 761 45.45 -1.34 3.43
CA THR A 761 46.84 -1.50 2.94
C THR A 761 46.88 -2.67 1.96
N GLU A 762 47.50 -2.49 0.79
CA GLU A 762 47.44 -3.41 -0.36
C GLU A 762 47.49 -4.91 0.02
N VAL A 763 46.38 -5.63 -0.19
CA VAL A 763 46.37 -7.10 -0.24
C VAL A 763 46.35 -7.47 -1.72
N LYS A 764 47.51 -7.85 -2.27
CA LYS A 764 47.57 -8.37 -3.64
C LYS A 764 46.91 -9.75 -3.69
N LEU A 765 45.96 -9.92 -4.62
CA LEU A 765 45.30 -11.20 -4.82
C LEU A 765 46.28 -12.27 -5.30
N GLY A 766 46.10 -13.49 -4.79
CA GLY A 766 47.05 -14.59 -5.02
C GLY A 766 46.78 -15.87 -4.22
N GLY A 767 45.52 -16.13 -3.86
CA GLY A 767 45.10 -17.39 -3.23
C GLY A 767 44.49 -17.26 -1.82
N ARG A 768 43.20 -17.61 -1.72
CA ARG A 768 42.43 -18.06 -0.54
C ARG A 768 42.74 -17.37 0.81
N PHE A 769 41.85 -16.47 1.22
CA PHE A 769 41.86 -15.78 2.51
C PHE A 769 42.02 -16.72 3.73
N LEU A 770 43.15 -16.64 4.43
CA LEU A 770 43.47 -17.44 5.63
C LEU A 770 43.02 -16.76 6.95
N GLY A 771 41.81 -16.20 6.96
CA GLY A 771 41.18 -15.64 8.15
C GLY A 771 41.83 -14.36 8.72
N PRO A 772 41.32 -13.84 9.84
CA PRO A 772 41.90 -12.68 10.50
C PRO A 772 43.19 -13.07 11.22
N ARG A 773 44.35 -12.60 10.73
CA ARG A 773 45.57 -12.55 11.54
C ARG A 773 45.30 -11.65 12.77
N PRO A 774 45.68 -12.07 13.99
CA PRO A 774 45.82 -11.13 15.09
C PRO A 774 46.77 -10.00 14.69
N SER A 775 46.46 -8.77 15.11
CA SER A 775 47.43 -7.67 15.07
C SER A 775 48.67 -8.10 15.84
N ALA A 776 49.86 -7.84 15.29
CA ALA A 776 51.11 -8.10 16.00
C ALA A 776 51.10 -7.36 17.36
N PRO A 777 51.62 -7.96 18.45
CA PRO A 777 51.76 -7.25 19.71
C PRO A 777 52.60 -5.98 19.53
N GLU A 778 52.25 -4.92 20.24
CA GLU A 778 53.20 -3.82 20.45
C GLU A 778 54.43 -4.36 21.20
N PRO A 779 55.65 -3.90 20.88
CA PRO A 779 56.86 -4.38 21.54
C PRO A 779 56.89 -3.91 22.99
N GLU A 780 56.92 -4.86 23.94
CA GLU A 780 57.27 -4.57 25.32
C GLU A 780 58.74 -4.09 25.41
N PRO A 781 59.06 -3.14 26.31
CA PRO A 781 60.42 -2.62 26.45
C PRO A 781 61.37 -3.65 27.09
N GLU A 782 62.65 -3.64 26.68
CA GLU A 782 63.68 -4.52 27.24
C GLU A 782 63.97 -4.25 28.73
N PRO A 783 64.21 -5.29 29.56
CA PRO A 783 64.54 -5.14 30.97
C PRO A 783 66.06 -5.03 31.24
N GLU A 784 66.44 -4.26 32.27
CA GLU A 784 67.84 -4.23 32.76
C GLU A 784 68.20 -5.49 33.57
N PRO A 785 69.46 -6.00 33.47
CA PRO A 785 69.98 -7.11 34.28
C PRO A 785 70.67 -6.58 35.57
N GLU A 786 71.02 -7.31 36.63
CA GLU A 786 71.63 -8.64 36.88
C GLU A 786 71.40 -9.05 38.37
N LYS A 787 71.73 -10.23 38.94
CA LYS A 787 71.80 -11.66 38.55
C LYS A 787 72.22 -12.50 39.80
N VAL A 788 71.82 -13.79 39.85
CA VAL A 788 72.60 -14.94 40.43
C VAL A 788 72.82 -14.94 41.98
N PRO A 789 73.04 -16.10 42.67
CA PRO A 789 73.15 -17.50 42.23
C PRO A 789 72.00 -18.43 42.70
N ALA A 790 72.11 -19.73 42.40
CA ALA A 790 71.08 -20.76 42.64
C ALA A 790 71.63 -22.04 43.31
N ALA A 791 70.74 -22.87 43.90
CA ALA A 791 70.95 -24.31 44.07
C ALA A 791 69.63 -25.11 44.35
N ALA A 792 69.38 -26.13 43.52
CA ALA A 792 68.66 -27.41 43.77
C ALA A 792 67.28 -27.51 44.52
N ALA A 793 66.25 -27.94 43.76
CA ALA A 793 65.34 -29.10 43.98
C ALA A 793 64.66 -29.38 45.37
N ALA A 794 63.38 -29.78 45.48
CA ALA A 794 62.32 -30.09 44.49
C ALA A 794 60.88 -30.08 45.08
N ALA A 795 59.88 -29.79 44.23
CA ALA A 795 58.40 -30.00 44.34
C ALA A 795 57.63 -29.40 45.56
N ALA A 796 56.43 -28.79 45.46
CA ALA A 796 55.50 -28.51 44.35
C ALA A 796 54.80 -27.11 44.54
N THR A 797 53.80 -26.74 43.71
CA THR A 797 53.52 -25.32 43.30
C THR A 797 52.40 -24.52 44.04
N ALA A 798 52.71 -23.29 44.53
CA ALA A 798 51.81 -22.27 45.16
C ALA A 798 52.51 -20.87 45.32
N THR A 799 51.94 -19.68 45.66
CA THR A 799 50.64 -18.95 45.45
C THR A 799 50.74 -17.44 45.89
N THR A 800 49.70 -16.61 45.59
CA THR A 800 49.15 -15.44 46.37
C THR A 800 49.85 -14.04 46.54
N GLU A 801 49.16 -12.97 46.03
CA GLU A 801 48.71 -11.66 46.64
C GLU A 801 49.57 -10.40 47.07
N ALA A 802 49.09 -9.19 46.65
CA ALA A 802 48.79 -7.92 47.42
C ALA A 802 49.69 -6.62 47.55
N ALA A 803 49.17 -5.47 47.00
CA ALA A 803 49.03 -4.07 47.58
C ALA A 803 50.24 -3.05 47.77
N PRO A 804 50.08 -1.74 48.19
CA PRO A 804 49.40 -0.57 47.51
C PRO A 804 49.97 0.92 47.66
N LYS A 805 49.61 1.87 46.73
CA LYS A 805 49.37 3.38 46.88
C LYS A 805 50.55 4.41 47.14
N PRO A 806 50.41 5.79 47.04
CA PRO A 806 49.45 6.74 46.37
C PRO A 806 49.94 8.15 45.78
N LYS A 807 49.12 8.79 44.88
CA LYS A 807 48.74 10.27 44.72
C LYS A 807 49.51 11.37 43.87
N VAL A 808 48.71 12.12 43.04
CA VAL A 808 48.82 13.56 42.52
C VAL A 808 49.77 13.87 41.30
N GLY A 809 49.57 14.86 40.39
CA GLY A 809 48.39 15.70 39.98
C GLY A 809 48.65 17.15 39.41
N LEU A 810 47.75 17.68 38.52
CA LEU A 810 47.53 19.09 38.00
C LEU A 810 48.44 19.77 36.90
N GLY A 811 47.85 20.47 35.90
CA GLY A 811 48.51 21.36 34.89
C GLY A 811 47.68 21.73 33.62
N MET A 812 47.94 22.86 32.89
CA MET A 812 47.12 23.31 31.69
C MET A 812 47.77 24.40 30.76
N LYS A 813 47.32 24.46 29.46
CA LYS A 813 47.17 25.64 28.52
C LYS A 813 48.30 26.05 27.51
N GLY A 814 47.98 26.21 26.19
CA GLY A 814 48.45 27.36 25.35
C GLY A 814 49.09 27.20 23.92
N GLY A 815 48.35 27.46 22.83
CA GLY A 815 48.63 28.46 21.73
C GLY A 815 49.75 28.39 20.63
N LYS A 816 49.36 28.11 19.36
CA LYS A 816 49.79 28.67 18.02
C LYS A 816 51.28 28.87 17.57
N LYS A 817 51.64 28.23 16.41
CA LYS A 817 52.39 28.63 15.14
C LYS A 817 53.46 29.78 15.13
N PRO A 818 54.43 29.87 14.14
CA PRO A 818 54.67 29.08 12.89
C PRO A 818 56.16 28.68 12.58
N GLY A 819 56.46 28.07 11.41
CA GLY A 819 57.83 27.78 10.88
C GLY A 819 57.86 26.95 9.57
N ALA A 820 59.00 26.84 8.84
CA ALA A 820 59.12 26.15 7.53
C ALA A 820 60.58 25.72 7.13
N ALA A 821 60.72 24.96 6.00
CA ALA A 821 61.95 24.55 5.25
C ALA A 821 62.79 23.36 5.81
N ALA A 822 63.59 22.56 5.05
CA ALA A 822 63.62 22.22 3.59
C ALA A 822 64.59 21.03 3.21
N LYS A 823 64.31 20.39 2.05
CA LYS A 823 65.17 19.75 0.99
C LYS A 823 66.38 18.80 1.22
N THR A 824 66.44 17.78 0.36
CA THR A 824 67.62 17.08 -0.27
C THR A 824 67.08 16.21 -1.46
N ALA A 825 67.79 15.56 -2.42
CA ALA A 825 69.20 15.42 -2.87
C ALA A 825 69.24 15.08 -4.42
N ALA A 826 70.41 14.71 -5.00
CA ALA A 826 70.66 14.30 -6.43
C ALA A 826 72.05 13.56 -6.53
N PRO A 827 72.68 13.15 -7.68
CA PRO A 827 72.34 13.25 -9.12
C PRO A 827 72.73 11.99 -10.01
N ALA A 828 72.95 12.18 -11.33
CA ALA A 828 73.90 11.48 -12.27
C ALA A 828 73.54 10.11 -12.95
N GLU A 829 73.93 9.77 -14.21
CA GLU A 829 74.56 10.52 -15.35
C GLU A 829 74.50 9.82 -16.76
N ALA A 830 74.38 10.65 -17.84
CA ALA A 830 75.16 10.66 -19.13
C ALA A 830 74.85 9.71 -20.37
N PRO A 831 75.46 9.89 -21.60
CA PRO A 831 74.74 10.52 -22.76
C PRO A 831 75.04 10.04 -24.24
N ALA A 832 74.52 10.81 -25.24
CA ALA A 832 74.83 10.88 -26.71
C ALA A 832 74.15 9.86 -27.68
N GLU A 833 73.85 10.12 -28.97
CA GLU A 833 73.99 11.30 -29.89
C GLU A 833 72.82 11.39 -30.96
N ALA A 834 72.88 12.25 -31.99
CA ALA A 834 71.77 12.65 -32.91
C ALA A 834 72.21 12.78 -34.41
N PRO A 835 71.49 13.40 -35.39
CA PRO A 835 70.11 13.93 -35.53
C PRO A 835 69.36 13.34 -36.77
N ALA A 836 68.20 13.78 -37.31
CA ALA A 836 67.27 14.93 -37.20
C ALA A 836 65.85 14.47 -37.68
N GLU A 837 64.75 15.21 -37.90
CA GLU A 837 64.25 16.62 -37.76
C GLU A 837 62.68 16.51 -37.66
N LYS A 838 61.71 17.40 -38.01
CA LYS A 838 61.60 18.76 -38.60
C LYS A 838 60.48 19.58 -37.89
N LYS A 839 59.45 20.11 -38.59
CA LYS A 839 58.36 21.03 -38.13
C LYS A 839 57.30 21.24 -39.25
N PRO A 840 56.15 21.98 -39.07
CA PRO A 840 55.78 22.97 -38.04
C PRO A 840 54.38 22.80 -37.35
N ALA A 841 53.98 23.77 -36.50
CA ALA A 841 52.75 23.78 -35.65
C ALA A 841 52.31 25.23 -35.26
N SER A 842 51.41 25.38 -34.25
CA SER A 842 50.90 26.64 -33.57
C SER A 842 49.79 27.43 -34.30
N LYS A 843 48.96 28.34 -33.71
CA LYS A 843 48.90 29.17 -32.46
C LYS A 843 47.43 29.33 -31.97
N GLY A 844 47.02 29.98 -30.85
CA GLY A 844 47.72 30.50 -29.65
C GLY A 844 47.17 31.85 -29.07
N PHE A 845 46.51 31.82 -27.89
CA PHE A 845 46.26 32.88 -26.87
C PHE A 845 45.48 34.22 -27.17
N GLY A 846 44.52 34.59 -26.27
CA GLY A 846 44.68 35.79 -25.39
C GLY A 846 43.84 37.10 -25.53
N MET A 847 42.72 37.22 -24.79
CA MET A 847 42.26 38.36 -23.92
C MET A 847 42.05 39.84 -24.42
N LYS A 848 40.85 40.42 -24.17
CA LYS A 848 40.39 41.86 -23.97
C LYS A 848 41.01 43.03 -24.79
N GLY A 849 40.29 44.07 -25.27
CA GLY A 849 38.84 44.43 -25.26
C GLY A 849 38.59 45.96 -25.50
N GLY A 850 37.46 46.36 -26.12
CA GLY A 850 37.17 47.78 -26.50
C GLY A 850 35.68 48.12 -26.74
N LYS A 851 35.31 49.42 -26.82
CA LYS A 851 33.91 49.96 -26.69
C LYS A 851 33.01 49.97 -27.97
N LYS A 852 31.69 50.02 -27.71
CA LYS A 852 30.52 50.38 -28.60
C LYS A 852 30.62 51.80 -29.22
N PRO A 853 29.75 52.25 -30.19
CA PRO A 853 28.37 51.80 -30.59
C PRO A 853 28.30 51.07 -31.96
N GLY A 854 27.14 50.72 -32.57
CA GLY A 854 25.72 50.71 -32.14
C GLY A 854 24.69 51.24 -33.18
N ALA A 855 23.42 50.77 -33.13
CA ALA A 855 22.28 51.02 -34.05
C ALA A 855 22.42 50.42 -35.49
N ALA A 856 21.36 50.01 -36.23
CA ALA A 856 19.98 49.58 -35.89
C ALA A 856 19.33 48.78 -37.06
N ALA A 857 18.29 47.99 -36.75
CA ALA A 857 17.17 47.48 -37.59
C ALA A 857 17.37 46.88 -39.02
N ALA A 858 16.82 45.66 -39.24
CA ALA A 858 15.90 45.31 -40.34
C ALA A 858 15.38 43.85 -40.21
N ALA A 859 14.29 43.51 -40.90
CA ALA A 859 13.64 42.17 -40.92
C ALA A 859 13.50 41.63 -42.38
N PRO A 860 13.28 40.32 -42.60
CA PRO A 860 13.25 39.71 -43.94
C PRO A 860 11.89 39.77 -44.65
N ALA A 861 11.88 39.49 -45.96
CA ALA A 861 10.69 39.34 -46.82
C ALA A 861 10.90 38.22 -47.87
N ALA A 862 9.83 37.82 -48.57
CA ALA A 862 9.78 36.60 -49.42
C ALA A 862 9.11 36.83 -50.80
N ALA A 863 8.66 35.74 -51.46
CA ALA A 863 8.10 35.63 -52.84
C ALA A 863 9.17 35.45 -53.96
N SER A 864 8.88 34.89 -55.15
CA SER A 864 7.57 34.65 -55.82
C SER A 864 7.51 33.42 -56.75
N ALA A 865 6.30 32.99 -57.13
CA ALA A 865 5.98 32.12 -58.31
C ALA A 865 5.55 33.01 -59.52
N PRO A 866 4.81 32.62 -60.62
CA PRO A 866 3.70 31.64 -60.76
C PRO A 866 3.54 30.89 -62.14
N ALA A 867 2.34 30.29 -62.37
CA ALA A 867 1.68 29.94 -63.67
C ALA A 867 2.18 28.73 -64.52
N GLU A 868 1.37 27.97 -65.30
CA GLU A 868 -0.10 27.66 -65.34
C GLU A 868 -0.33 26.35 -66.20
N ALA A 869 -1.57 25.84 -66.33
CA ALA A 869 -1.89 24.46 -66.83
C ALA A 869 -2.22 24.31 -68.34
N PRO A 870 -2.42 23.07 -68.86
CA PRO A 870 -3.79 22.55 -69.07
C PRO A 870 -3.99 21.02 -68.78
N ALA A 871 -5.20 20.51 -69.10
CA ALA A 871 -5.77 19.16 -68.78
C ALA A 871 -5.23 18.00 -69.69
N GLU A 872 -5.61 16.71 -69.58
CA GLU A 872 -6.75 16.02 -68.92
C GLU A 872 -6.41 14.56 -68.48
N ALA A 873 -7.35 13.82 -67.86
CA ALA A 873 -7.12 12.58 -67.10
C ALA A 873 -6.99 11.26 -67.93
N PRO A 874 -6.44 10.17 -67.35
CA PRO A 874 -7.30 9.20 -66.65
C PRO A 874 -6.74 8.65 -65.31
N ALA A 875 -7.50 7.77 -64.64
CA ALA A 875 -7.24 7.34 -63.25
C ALA A 875 -6.26 6.17 -63.07
N GLU A 876 -5.48 6.20 -61.98
CA GLU A 876 -4.59 5.12 -61.52
C GLU A 876 -5.06 4.42 -60.23
N LYS A 877 -4.42 3.28 -59.90
CA LYS A 877 -4.86 2.30 -58.90
C LYS A 877 -3.91 2.21 -57.70
N LYS A 878 -4.44 2.13 -56.48
CA LYS A 878 -3.67 1.63 -55.32
C LYS A 878 -3.49 0.11 -55.41
N PRO A 879 -2.28 -0.46 -55.24
CA PRO A 879 -2.08 -1.87 -54.97
C PRO A 879 -2.31 -2.20 -53.48
N ALA A 880 -2.74 -3.44 -53.21
CA ALA A 880 -3.28 -3.86 -51.91
C ALA A 880 -2.23 -4.10 -50.81
N SER A 881 -2.66 -3.91 -49.55
CA SER A 881 -2.12 -4.64 -48.40
C SER A 881 -2.58 -6.11 -48.48
N LYS A 882 -1.66 -7.06 -48.27
CA LYS A 882 -1.99 -8.50 -48.23
C LYS A 882 -2.19 -8.95 -46.79
N GLY A 883 -3.43 -9.24 -46.42
CA GLY A 883 -3.68 -10.23 -45.37
C GLY A 883 -3.42 -11.64 -45.92
N PHE A 884 -2.87 -12.52 -45.09
CA PHE A 884 -2.84 -13.96 -45.36
C PHE A 884 -3.91 -14.64 -44.51
N GLY A 885 -4.87 -15.29 -45.18
CA GLY A 885 -5.85 -16.17 -44.55
C GLY A 885 -5.86 -17.52 -45.28
N MET A 886 -6.08 -18.60 -44.53
CA MET A 886 -6.24 -19.95 -45.08
C MET A 886 -7.70 -20.39 -44.98
N LYS A 887 -8.23 -20.88 -46.10
CA LYS A 887 -9.65 -21.23 -46.32
C LYS A 887 -10.08 -22.40 -45.41
N GLY A 888 -11.34 -22.59 -45.04
CA GLY A 888 -12.59 -21.95 -45.51
C GLY A 888 -13.49 -22.91 -46.31
N GLY A 889 -14.70 -23.17 -45.81
CA GLY A 889 -15.73 -24.03 -46.43
C GLY A 889 -17.09 -23.81 -45.73
N ALA A 890 -18.22 -23.88 -46.45
CA ALA A 890 -19.45 -23.20 -46.03
C ALA A 890 -20.77 -23.97 -46.25
N LYS A 891 -21.84 -23.40 -45.64
CA LYS A 891 -23.29 -23.68 -45.75
C LYS A 891 -23.91 -24.85 -44.95
N ARG A 892 -24.81 -24.47 -44.03
CA ARG A 892 -25.99 -25.27 -43.60
C ARG A 892 -26.94 -25.46 -44.80
N PRO A 893 -27.72 -26.55 -44.85
CA PRO A 893 -29.18 -26.34 -44.67
C PRO A 893 -29.91 -27.49 -43.95
N GLY A 894 -31.17 -27.25 -43.57
CA GLY A 894 -32.20 -28.29 -43.47
C GLY A 894 -32.31 -29.01 -42.12
N ALA A 895 -33.53 -29.05 -41.58
CA ALA A 895 -33.85 -29.65 -40.28
C ALA A 895 -34.29 -31.13 -40.34
N ALA A 896 -34.32 -31.74 -39.16
CA ALA A 896 -35.12 -32.91 -38.75
C ALA A 896 -34.79 -34.32 -39.32
N SER A 897 -34.30 -35.21 -38.45
CA SER A 897 -35.08 -36.35 -37.94
C SER A 897 -34.36 -37.17 -36.85
N LYS A 898 -35.13 -37.86 -36.00
CA LYS A 898 -34.74 -38.95 -35.08
C LYS A 898 -34.90 -40.29 -35.83
N PRO A 899 -34.21 -41.41 -35.47
CA PRO A 899 -34.37 -42.07 -34.16
C PRO A 899 -33.06 -42.67 -33.59
N ALA A 900 -33.14 -43.74 -32.78
CA ALA A 900 -32.04 -44.28 -31.97
C ALA A 900 -31.95 -45.83 -31.99
N ALA A 901 -30.84 -46.37 -31.47
CA ALA A 901 -30.48 -47.80 -31.32
C ALA A 901 -30.20 -48.54 -32.67
N THR A 902 -29.50 -49.69 -32.74
CA THR A 902 -29.03 -50.68 -31.73
C THR A 902 -27.51 -51.00 -31.86
N ALA A 903 -27.00 -52.06 -31.21
CA ALA A 903 -25.56 -52.29 -30.94
C ALA A 903 -24.94 -53.55 -31.59
N ALA A 904 -23.60 -53.52 -31.77
CA ALA A 904 -22.61 -54.63 -31.73
C ALA A 904 -22.71 -55.80 -32.76
N PRO A 905 -21.67 -56.66 -32.96
CA PRO A 905 -20.35 -56.77 -32.29
C PRO A 905 -19.11 -56.78 -33.24
N ALA A 906 -17.93 -57.19 -32.73
CA ALA A 906 -16.61 -57.33 -33.40
C ALA A 906 -16.37 -58.77 -33.98
N PRO A 907 -15.17 -59.27 -34.41
CA PRO A 907 -13.88 -59.31 -33.65
C PRO A 907 -12.55 -59.25 -34.50
N ALA A 908 -11.45 -59.80 -33.93
CA ALA A 908 -10.12 -60.17 -34.49
C ALA A 908 -8.96 -59.12 -34.50
N GLU A 909 -7.66 -59.45 -34.27
CA GLU A 909 -6.88 -60.47 -33.48
C GLU A 909 -5.37 -60.26 -33.84
N ALA A 910 -4.27 -60.66 -33.15
CA ALA A 910 -3.88 -61.28 -31.85
C ALA A 910 -2.47 -60.69 -31.48
N GLU A 911 -1.54 -61.11 -30.58
CA GLU A 911 -1.22 -62.25 -29.66
C GLU A 911 -0.64 -61.65 -28.32
N SER A 912 -0.32 -62.31 -27.18
CA SER A 912 0.54 -63.47 -26.79
C SER A 912 2.07 -63.20 -26.86
N SER A 913 2.92 -63.52 -25.85
CA SER A 913 2.91 -64.55 -24.77
C SER A 913 3.15 -63.95 -23.35
N GLU A 914 2.59 -64.42 -22.22
CA GLU A 914 2.65 -65.73 -21.51
C GLU A 914 4.01 -66.05 -20.82
N ALA A 915 4.09 -66.51 -19.55
CA ALA A 915 3.06 -66.71 -18.51
C ALA A 915 3.66 -66.96 -17.09
N VAL A 916 2.75 -66.98 -16.09
CA VAL A 916 2.58 -67.97 -14.97
C VAL A 916 2.20 -67.31 -13.62
N LYS A 917 1.33 -67.85 -12.75
CA LYS A 917 -0.05 -68.41 -12.84
C LYS A 917 -0.49 -68.87 -11.41
N ALA A 918 -1.80 -69.10 -11.21
CA ALA A 918 -2.47 -69.78 -10.06
C ALA A 918 -2.81 -68.97 -8.76
N GLU A 919 -3.86 -69.43 -8.06
CA GLU A 919 -4.59 -68.76 -6.96
C GLU A 919 -4.96 -69.70 -5.78
N ALA A 920 -5.03 -69.14 -4.56
CA ALA A 920 -5.96 -69.48 -3.43
C ALA A 920 -5.97 -70.95 -2.87
N PRO A 921 -6.81 -71.33 -1.86
CA PRO A 921 -7.66 -70.55 -0.93
C PRO A 921 -7.61 -70.93 0.59
N ALA A 922 -8.21 -70.05 1.42
CA ALA A 922 -9.03 -70.32 2.65
C ALA A 922 -8.46 -70.85 4.00
N ALA A 923 -9.03 -70.26 5.08
CA ALA A 923 -9.63 -70.90 6.29
C ALA A 923 -9.06 -70.62 7.73
N GLU A 924 -10.02 -70.34 8.62
CA GLU A 924 -10.10 -70.53 10.09
C GLU A 924 -9.33 -69.70 11.16
N LYS A 925 -9.96 -69.69 12.35
CA LYS A 925 -9.67 -69.10 13.67
C LYS A 925 -9.87 -70.24 14.69
N PRO A 926 -9.30 -70.29 15.94
CA PRO A 926 -9.55 -69.22 16.93
C PRO A 926 -8.63 -69.07 18.19
N ALA A 927 -8.97 -68.01 18.96
CA ALA A 927 -9.03 -67.95 20.45
C ALA A 927 -7.80 -67.66 21.35
N LYS A 928 -8.14 -66.99 22.47
CA LYS A 928 -7.43 -66.75 23.76
C LYS A 928 -6.27 -65.73 23.78
N ALA A 929 -5.93 -65.10 24.92
CA ALA A 929 -6.72 -64.60 26.07
C ALA A 929 -5.80 -63.87 27.09
N LYS A 930 -6.25 -62.73 27.67
CA LYS A 930 -5.65 -61.97 28.80
C LYS A 930 -4.25 -61.34 28.51
N GLY A 931 -3.83 -60.25 29.15
CA GLY A 931 -4.56 -59.32 30.04
C GLY A 931 -3.91 -59.11 31.42
N PHE A 932 -3.08 -58.07 31.55
CA PHE A 932 -2.59 -57.42 32.78
C PHE A 932 -2.14 -55.98 32.39
N GLY A 933 -2.11 -54.96 33.26
CA GLY A 933 -2.53 -54.89 34.67
C GLY A 933 -2.27 -53.48 35.28
N MET A 934 -3.10 -53.11 36.25
CA MET A 934 -3.02 -51.91 37.13
C MET A 934 -1.71 -51.85 37.98
N ALA A 935 -1.30 -50.75 38.64
CA ALA A 935 -1.58 -49.30 38.54
C ALA A 935 -0.66 -48.50 39.54
N ALA A 936 -0.68 -47.16 39.47
CA ALA A 936 -0.49 -46.14 40.53
C ALA A 936 0.69 -46.22 41.56
N GLY A 937 1.42 -45.10 41.76
CA GLY A 937 2.33 -44.96 42.92
C GLY A 937 3.13 -43.65 43.13
N LYS A 938 2.53 -42.67 43.83
CA LYS A 938 3.16 -41.64 44.71
C LYS A 938 4.20 -40.58 44.18
N ARG A 939 3.79 -39.32 44.39
CA ARG A 939 4.53 -38.04 44.63
C ARG A 939 5.47 -38.09 45.88
N PRO A 940 6.24 -37.03 46.28
CA PRO A 940 6.56 -35.71 45.64
C PRO A 940 8.03 -35.20 45.73
N GLY A 941 8.34 -34.07 45.05
CA GLY A 941 9.40 -33.10 45.42
C GLY A 941 10.73 -33.20 44.65
N GLN A 942 11.63 -32.19 44.64
CA GLN A 942 11.54 -30.79 45.08
C GLN A 942 12.70 -29.95 44.46
N LYS A 943 12.42 -28.79 43.81
CA LYS A 943 13.40 -27.77 43.32
C LYS A 943 14.41 -28.31 42.26
N THR A 944 15.24 -27.54 41.53
CA THR A 944 15.46 -26.07 41.40
C THR A 944 15.95 -25.72 39.97
N ALA A 945 15.89 -24.43 39.62
CA ALA A 945 16.74 -23.74 38.62
C ALA A 945 16.63 -24.09 37.11
N THR A 946 16.47 -23.04 36.31
CA THR A 946 16.88 -22.96 34.89
C THR A 946 18.38 -22.68 34.78
N PRO A 947 19.03 -23.01 33.64
CA PRO A 947 19.28 -21.96 32.65
C PRO A 947 19.23 -22.39 31.16
N ASN A 948 19.00 -21.40 30.29
CA ASN A 948 19.31 -21.26 28.86
C ASN A 948 19.64 -22.48 27.95
N ALA A 949 18.70 -22.70 27.00
CA ALA A 949 18.87 -22.55 25.54
C ALA A 949 19.75 -23.51 24.69
N ALA A 950 19.39 -23.57 23.39
CA ALA A 950 19.98 -24.34 22.28
C ALA A 950 19.78 -25.88 22.36
N ALA A 951 19.54 -26.61 21.26
CA ALA A 951 19.09 -26.25 19.90
C ALA A 951 18.57 -27.53 19.19
N ALA A 952 18.05 -27.38 17.96
CA ALA A 952 17.60 -28.45 17.06
C ALA A 952 16.33 -29.24 17.53
N ASP A 953 15.62 -30.00 16.69
CA ASP A 953 15.86 -30.30 15.26
C ASP A 953 14.55 -30.34 14.44
N ALA A 954 14.67 -30.46 13.12
CA ALA A 954 13.55 -30.66 12.21
C ALA A 954 13.01 -32.11 12.27
N GLY A 955 11.71 -32.28 12.00
CA GLY A 955 11.03 -33.58 12.08
C GLY A 955 9.70 -33.60 11.34
N VAL A 956 9.72 -33.44 10.01
CA VAL A 956 8.50 -33.53 9.19
C VAL A 956 8.15 -35.00 8.94
N THR A 957 7.03 -35.44 9.49
CA THR A 957 6.32 -36.66 9.05
C THR A 957 4.91 -36.29 8.63
N ALA A 958 4.55 -36.61 7.39
CA ALA A 958 3.20 -36.41 6.88
C ALA A 958 2.19 -37.40 7.50
N PRO A 959 0.92 -37.01 7.58
CA PRO A 959 -0.19 -37.93 7.35
C PRO A 959 -0.86 -37.63 6.01
N ALA A 960 -1.10 -38.67 5.21
CA ALA A 960 -1.85 -38.56 3.97
C ALA A 960 -3.37 -38.58 4.22
N GLU A 961 -4.10 -38.05 3.23
CA GLU A 961 -5.52 -38.27 2.90
C GLU A 961 -6.44 -38.97 3.93
N SER A 962 -7.42 -38.22 4.45
CA SER A 962 -8.72 -38.77 4.85
C SER A 962 -9.81 -38.27 3.90
N LYS A 963 -10.15 -39.07 2.89
CA LYS A 963 -11.31 -38.82 2.02
C LYS A 963 -12.60 -38.98 2.83
N VAL A 964 -13.51 -38.01 2.71
CA VAL A 964 -14.93 -38.19 3.04
C VAL A 964 -15.72 -37.66 1.85
N ALA A 965 -16.59 -38.50 1.29
CA ALA A 965 -17.42 -38.17 0.14
C ALA A 965 -18.77 -37.57 0.59
N GLU A 966 -19.48 -37.00 -0.37
CA GLU A 966 -20.81 -36.41 -0.19
C GLU A 966 -21.89 -37.47 0.13
N ALA A 967 -22.91 -37.06 0.88
CA ALA A 967 -24.23 -37.67 0.88
C ALA A 967 -25.27 -36.56 1.16
N GLU A 968 -26.34 -36.53 0.38
CA GLU A 968 -27.34 -35.45 0.38
C GLU A 968 -28.54 -35.72 1.29
N SER A 969 -29.43 -34.72 1.34
CA SER A 969 -30.87 -34.81 1.63
C SER A 969 -31.34 -34.74 3.10
N ALA A 970 -32.56 -34.24 3.23
CA ALA A 970 -33.36 -33.94 4.43
C ALA A 970 -34.81 -34.42 4.12
N PRO A 971 -35.87 -34.14 4.93
CA PRO A 971 -35.92 -33.53 6.26
C PRO A 971 -36.67 -34.43 7.28
N ASP A 972 -37.00 -33.95 8.50
CA ASP A 972 -38.36 -33.52 8.88
C ASP A 972 -38.60 -33.37 10.41
N ALA A 973 -39.75 -32.76 10.73
CA ALA A 973 -40.52 -32.85 11.99
C ALA A 973 -39.87 -32.46 13.36
N ALA A 974 -40.37 -31.35 13.92
CA ALA A 974 -40.51 -31.19 15.38
C ALA A 974 -41.78 -31.92 15.88
N PRO A 975 -41.95 -32.10 17.21
CA PRO A 975 -42.91 -31.21 17.87
C PRO A 975 -42.52 -30.71 19.27
N THR A 976 -43.34 -29.77 19.75
CA THR A 976 -43.49 -29.24 21.11
C THR A 976 -44.05 -30.30 22.10
N VAL A 977 -44.13 -30.09 23.43
CA VAL A 977 -43.91 -28.87 24.25
C VAL A 977 -42.71 -29.05 25.23
N ASP A 978 -42.68 -28.93 26.57
CA ASP A 978 -43.65 -28.56 27.64
C ASP A 978 -42.93 -27.95 28.88
N THR A 979 -43.58 -27.88 30.05
CA THR A 979 -43.30 -26.94 31.14
C THR A 979 -43.10 -27.55 32.55
N GLU A 980 -42.43 -26.74 33.39
CA GLU A 980 -42.54 -26.60 34.86
C GLU A 980 -42.08 -27.67 35.90
N SER A 981 -41.12 -27.20 36.71
CA SER A 981 -41.21 -27.03 38.18
C SER A 981 -41.20 -28.23 39.16
N ALA A 982 -40.18 -28.24 40.03
CA ALA A 982 -40.29 -28.65 41.44
C ALA A 982 -39.22 -27.93 42.29
N THR A 983 -39.51 -27.65 43.56
CA THR A 983 -38.62 -26.93 44.50
C THR A 983 -38.20 -27.81 45.69
N ALA A 984 -36.97 -27.63 46.19
CA ALA A 984 -36.56 -28.04 47.55
C ALA A 984 -35.30 -27.29 48.04
N THR A 985 -35.56 -26.21 48.76
CA THR A 985 -34.91 -25.77 50.01
C THR A 985 -33.91 -26.69 50.72
N ALA A 986 -32.75 -26.14 51.09
CA ALA A 986 -32.04 -26.48 52.33
C ALA A 986 -31.22 -25.27 52.85
N ALA A 987 -31.61 -24.74 54.01
CA ALA A 987 -30.71 -23.98 54.89
C ALA A 987 -29.95 -24.99 55.81
N THR A 988 -29.01 -24.66 56.70
CA THR A 988 -28.65 -23.42 57.41
C THR A 988 -27.22 -23.58 57.96
N GLY A 989 -26.48 -22.50 58.27
CA GLY A 989 -25.17 -22.61 58.95
C GLY A 989 -24.56 -21.26 59.33
N THR A 990 -24.59 -20.91 60.62
CA THR A 990 -24.28 -19.57 61.17
C THR A 990 -22.94 -19.48 61.90
N ALA A 991 -22.56 -18.23 62.24
CA ALA A 991 -21.42 -17.72 63.05
C ALA A 991 -20.19 -17.25 62.23
N ALA A 992 -19.67 -16.00 62.26
CA ALA A 992 -19.84 -14.73 63.02
C ALA A 992 -18.71 -14.39 64.03
N ALA A 993 -18.40 -13.08 64.13
CA ALA A 993 -17.45 -12.41 65.05
C ALA A 993 -15.93 -12.69 64.82
N THR A 994 -14.96 -11.81 65.10
CA THR A 994 -14.94 -10.34 65.37
C THR A 994 -13.52 -9.77 65.18
N GLU A 995 -13.42 -8.64 64.48
CA GLU A 995 -12.67 -7.40 64.84
C GLU A 995 -11.13 -7.34 65.13
N GLU A 996 -10.68 -6.08 65.25
CA GLU A 996 -9.38 -5.51 65.67
C GLU A 996 -8.12 -5.58 64.76
N LYS A 997 -7.26 -4.57 64.96
CA LYS A 997 -6.13 -4.14 64.10
C LYS A 997 -5.23 -3.20 64.91
N PRO A 998 -3.89 -3.33 64.90
CA PRO A 998 -3.08 -2.11 64.72
C PRO A 998 -1.69 -2.29 64.05
N ALA A 999 -1.04 -1.14 63.76
CA ALA A 999 0.39 -0.92 63.49
C ALA A 999 0.98 -1.51 62.17
N LYS A 1000 1.55 -0.72 61.23
CA LYS A 1000 2.76 0.16 61.25
C LYS A 1000 4.10 -0.61 61.23
N ALA A 1001 5.13 -0.26 60.44
CA ALA A 1001 5.28 0.77 59.39
C ALA A 1001 6.61 0.56 58.60
N LYS A 1002 6.92 1.50 57.65
CA LYS A 1002 8.10 1.61 56.76
C LYS A 1002 8.07 0.67 55.54
N GLY A 1003 8.18 1.13 54.28
CA GLY A 1003 8.17 2.51 53.76
C GLY A 1003 9.55 3.15 53.56
N PHE A 1004 9.61 4.09 52.59
CA PHE A 1004 10.79 4.74 51.97
C PHE A 1004 11.65 3.81 51.09
N GLY A 1005 12.20 4.25 49.95
CA GLY A 1005 12.08 5.57 49.27
C GLY A 1005 13.42 6.03 48.66
N MET A 1006 13.42 7.26 48.08
CA MET A 1006 14.59 8.01 47.59
C MET A 1006 15.22 7.54 46.26
N ALA A 1007 15.80 8.42 45.42
CA ALA A 1007 15.75 9.89 45.37
C ALA A 1007 16.19 10.43 43.98
N ALA A 1008 16.06 11.74 43.76
CA ALA A 1008 16.65 12.47 42.64
C ALA A 1008 17.59 13.60 43.13
N GLY A 1009 18.73 13.79 42.45
CA GLY A 1009 19.61 14.95 42.61
C GLY A 1009 20.70 14.95 41.53
N LYS A 1010 20.77 15.94 40.63
CA LYS A 1010 21.14 17.37 40.76
C LYS A 1010 22.65 17.66 40.90
N LYS A 1011 23.17 18.43 39.95
CA LYS A 1011 24.14 19.51 40.18
C LYS A 1011 23.88 20.69 39.23
N ARG A 1012 24.03 21.91 39.76
CA ARG A 1012 24.25 23.18 39.03
C ARG A 1012 25.61 23.74 39.50
N PRO A 1013 26.09 24.87 38.96
CA PRO A 1013 25.77 26.16 39.61
C PRO A 1013 25.32 27.24 38.60
N GLY A 1014 24.63 28.33 38.99
CA GLY A 1014 24.09 28.75 40.30
C GLY A 1014 22.87 29.70 40.09
N GLY A 1015 22.35 30.42 41.08
CA GLY A 1015 22.73 30.41 42.51
C GLY A 1015 21.96 31.34 43.47
N ILE A 1016 21.33 32.44 43.03
CA ILE A 1016 20.81 33.53 43.90
C ILE A 1016 19.45 34.03 43.35
N GLY A 1017 18.47 34.53 44.14
CA GLY A 1017 18.31 34.51 45.62
C GLY A 1017 17.71 35.80 46.22
N LYS A 1018 16.90 35.64 47.30
CA LYS A 1018 16.18 36.68 48.11
C LYS A 1018 14.98 37.39 47.43
N ALA A 1019 13.89 37.74 48.12
CA ALA A 1019 13.31 37.31 49.41
C ALA A 1019 11.81 37.75 49.49
N ALA A 1020 11.03 37.25 50.46
CA ALA A 1020 9.63 37.63 50.74
C ALA A 1020 9.43 37.95 52.24
N PRO A 1021 8.27 38.53 52.66
CA PRO A 1021 7.24 37.67 53.29
C PRO A 1021 5.74 38.08 53.06
N LYS A 1022 4.84 37.27 53.66
CA LYS A 1022 3.38 37.41 53.86
C LYS A 1022 3.04 38.43 55.00
N PRO A 1023 1.78 38.68 55.48
CA PRO A 1023 0.55 37.87 55.50
C PRO A 1023 -0.75 38.59 55.04
N ALA A 1024 -1.95 38.15 55.48
CA ALA A 1024 -3.29 38.61 55.07
C ALA A 1024 -4.33 38.46 56.21
N ALA A 1025 -5.49 39.15 56.16
CA ALA A 1025 -6.72 38.86 56.94
C ALA A 1025 -7.98 39.65 56.49
N GLU A 1026 -9.15 39.00 56.63
CA GLU A 1026 -10.48 39.50 57.10
C GLU A 1026 -11.36 40.56 56.37
N ALA A 1027 -12.67 40.51 56.71
CA ALA A 1027 -13.79 41.37 56.33
C ALA A 1027 -14.95 41.21 57.35
N PRO A 1028 -15.87 42.19 57.53
CA PRO A 1028 -17.31 41.82 57.69
C PRO A 1028 -18.37 42.88 57.28
N ALA A 1029 -19.64 42.42 57.13
CA ALA A 1029 -20.93 43.13 57.38
C ALA A 1029 -21.36 44.36 56.51
N ALA A 1030 -22.65 44.74 56.38
CA ALA A 1030 -23.97 44.07 56.51
C ALA A 1030 -25.14 44.99 56.00
N GLU A 1031 -26.39 44.49 56.11
CA GLU A 1031 -27.71 45.20 56.10
C GLU A 1031 -28.48 45.51 54.78
N ALA A 1032 -29.82 45.53 54.93
CA ALA A 1032 -30.91 45.86 53.98
C ALA A 1032 -32.17 46.27 54.81
N PRO A 1033 -33.24 46.90 54.24
CA PRO A 1033 -34.40 46.09 53.78
C PRO A 1033 -35.25 46.73 52.64
N ALA A 1034 -36.37 46.08 52.28
CA ALA A 1034 -37.35 46.49 51.25
C ALA A 1034 -38.58 47.26 51.84
N PRO A 1035 -39.56 47.73 51.02
CA PRO A 1035 -40.61 46.90 50.36
C PRO A 1035 -40.72 47.20 48.83
N ALA A 1036 -41.78 46.99 48.01
CA ALA A 1036 -43.21 46.66 48.18
C ALA A 1036 -43.85 45.98 46.93
N ALA A 1037 -45.18 45.81 46.93
CA ALA A 1037 -46.09 45.26 45.88
C ALA A 1037 -47.52 45.89 46.08
N PRO A 1038 -48.66 45.49 45.44
CA PRO A 1038 -48.95 44.38 44.49
C PRO A 1038 -49.97 44.70 43.33
N GLU A 1039 -50.58 43.65 42.73
CA GLU A 1039 -51.87 43.61 41.95
C GLU A 1039 -51.92 44.35 40.57
N ALA A 1040 -52.73 44.02 39.54
CA ALA A 1040 -53.48 42.83 39.04
C ALA A 1040 -53.88 43.14 37.54
N GLU A 1041 -54.57 42.39 36.66
CA GLU A 1041 -55.25 41.06 36.64
C GLU A 1041 -55.35 40.54 35.16
N ALA A 1042 -56.36 39.74 34.77
CA ALA A 1042 -56.72 39.33 33.38
C ALA A 1042 -58.27 39.34 33.21
N PRO A 1043 -58.93 39.27 32.00
CA PRO A 1043 -58.93 38.08 31.09
C PRO A 1043 -59.23 38.34 29.58
N ALA A 1044 -59.43 37.25 28.80
CA ALA A 1044 -60.34 36.94 27.63
C ALA A 1044 -60.80 38.03 26.59
N GLU A 1045 -61.36 37.73 25.40
CA GLU A 1045 -61.87 36.49 24.77
C GLU A 1045 -61.81 36.54 23.19
N GLU A 1046 -62.55 35.68 22.48
CA GLU A 1046 -62.44 35.35 21.04
C GLU A 1046 -63.30 36.20 20.06
N THR A 1047 -63.04 36.14 18.73
CA THR A 1047 -63.99 35.63 17.69
C THR A 1047 -63.46 35.68 16.22
N GLU A 1048 -64.20 35.03 15.31
CA GLU A 1048 -63.81 34.45 14.01
C GLU A 1048 -63.94 35.36 12.74
N ALA A 1049 -63.35 34.92 11.61
CA ALA A 1049 -63.95 34.99 10.25
C ALA A 1049 -63.18 34.20 9.16
N THR A 1050 -63.88 33.36 8.36
CA THR A 1050 -63.50 32.69 7.07
C THR A 1050 -64.74 31.96 6.52
N PRO A 1051 -64.84 31.31 5.31
CA PRO A 1051 -63.89 31.07 4.19
C PRO A 1051 -63.90 32.25 3.16
N ALA A 1052 -63.73 32.21 1.80
CA ALA A 1052 -63.61 31.21 0.70
C ALA A 1052 -62.73 31.80 -0.45
N ALA A 1053 -62.15 31.10 -1.45
CA ALA A 1053 -62.32 29.78 -2.11
C ALA A 1053 -63.17 29.73 -3.41
N GLU A 1054 -62.55 29.92 -4.59
CA GLU A 1054 -62.81 29.22 -5.87
C GLU A 1054 -61.77 29.57 -6.99
N ALA A 1055 -61.83 28.86 -8.13
CA ALA A 1055 -61.03 29.02 -9.37
C ALA A 1055 -62.01 29.01 -10.59
N PRO A 1056 -61.66 29.15 -11.91
CA PRO A 1056 -60.40 28.79 -12.60
C PRO A 1056 -59.95 29.77 -13.74
N ALA A 1057 -59.21 29.27 -14.75
CA ALA A 1057 -58.43 29.99 -15.77
C ALA A 1057 -59.18 30.47 -17.04
N ALA A 1058 -58.56 31.36 -17.84
CA ALA A 1058 -58.44 31.27 -19.32
C ALA A 1058 -57.67 32.44 -20.01
N GLU A 1059 -57.09 32.12 -21.19
CA GLU A 1059 -56.79 32.96 -22.39
C GLU A 1059 -55.71 34.08 -22.44
N ALA A 1060 -55.35 34.45 -23.68
CA ALA A 1060 -54.25 35.33 -24.15
C ALA A 1060 -54.81 36.49 -25.04
N PRO A 1061 -54.16 37.14 -26.06
CA PRO A 1061 -52.97 36.85 -26.91
C PRO A 1061 -51.87 37.95 -26.75
N ALA A 1062 -50.98 38.38 -27.68
CA ALA A 1062 -50.75 38.17 -29.12
C ALA A 1062 -49.30 38.54 -29.59
N GLU A 1063 -48.95 38.07 -30.80
CA GLU A 1063 -48.10 38.63 -31.90
C GLU A 1063 -46.86 39.55 -31.64
N THR A 1064 -45.74 39.44 -32.39
CA THR A 1064 -45.63 39.48 -33.87
C THR A 1064 -44.50 38.64 -34.50
N ASN A 1065 -44.56 38.48 -35.84
CA ASN A 1065 -43.68 37.69 -36.74
C ASN A 1065 -42.33 38.41 -37.09
N GLY A 1066 -41.29 37.77 -37.66
CA GLY A 1066 -41.06 36.35 -38.00
C GLY A 1066 -40.05 36.15 -39.16
N ALA A 1067 -39.69 34.89 -39.47
CA ALA A 1067 -38.81 34.42 -40.57
C ALA A 1067 -37.31 34.81 -40.51
N GLU A 1068 -36.35 34.10 -41.13
CA GLU A 1068 -36.41 33.06 -42.17
C GLU A 1068 -35.37 31.93 -41.94
N VAL A 1069 -35.43 30.80 -42.68
CA VAL A 1069 -34.66 29.55 -42.45
C VAL A 1069 -33.96 29.06 -43.72
N PRO A 1070 -32.77 28.44 -43.62
CA PRO A 1070 -32.45 27.30 -44.49
C PRO A 1070 -31.76 26.12 -43.79
N ALA A 1071 -31.86 24.94 -44.43
CA ALA A 1071 -31.18 23.67 -44.13
C ALA A 1071 -31.12 22.84 -45.44
N PRO A 1072 -30.53 21.62 -45.50
CA PRO A 1072 -29.26 21.14 -44.94
C PRO A 1072 -28.33 20.50 -46.02
N SER A 1073 -27.01 20.44 -45.78
CA SER A 1073 -26.00 19.66 -46.54
C SER A 1073 -24.64 19.73 -45.82
N SER A 1074 -23.57 18.96 -46.09
CA SER A 1074 -23.33 17.59 -46.60
C SER A 1074 -21.82 17.27 -46.38
N ASN A 1075 -21.37 16.02 -46.55
CA ASN A 1075 -19.99 15.58 -46.25
C ASN A 1075 -18.87 16.40 -46.93
N GLY A 1076 -17.75 16.62 -46.22
CA GLY A 1076 -16.49 17.18 -46.78
C GLY A 1076 -15.29 16.92 -45.87
N SER A 1077 -14.10 16.75 -46.45
CA SER A 1077 -12.89 16.24 -45.76
C SER A 1077 -11.66 17.16 -45.87
N GLY A 1078 -10.81 17.16 -44.84
CA GLY A 1078 -9.49 17.84 -44.84
C GLY A 1078 -9.54 19.31 -44.42
N ASP A 1079 -8.44 19.95 -44.01
CA ASP A 1079 -7.07 19.44 -43.89
C ASP A 1079 -6.30 20.22 -42.80
N ALA A 1080 -5.05 19.82 -42.51
CA ALA A 1080 -4.25 20.31 -41.39
C ALA A 1080 -4.03 21.84 -41.35
N ARG A 1081 -3.95 22.40 -40.13
CA ARG A 1081 -3.38 23.75 -39.90
C ARG A 1081 -2.41 23.79 -38.72
N THR A 1082 -1.18 24.19 -39.05
CA THR A 1082 -0.17 24.65 -38.10
C THR A 1082 -0.67 25.90 -37.37
N ILE A 1083 -0.35 26.00 -36.07
CA ILE A 1083 -0.49 27.24 -35.30
C ILE A 1083 0.92 27.75 -34.98
N ALA A 1084 1.28 28.89 -35.57
CA ALA A 1084 2.46 29.66 -35.18
C ALA A 1084 2.11 30.61 -34.02
N GLU A 1085 3.12 31.01 -33.25
CA GLU A 1085 2.95 31.90 -32.11
C GLU A 1085 2.51 33.32 -32.52
N THR A 1086 1.54 33.91 -31.82
CA THR A 1086 1.54 35.32 -31.35
C THR A 1086 0.23 35.64 -30.60
N GLY A 1087 0.23 36.71 -29.79
CA GLY A 1087 -1.02 37.33 -29.26
C GLY A 1087 -1.35 36.99 -27.80
N ALA A 1088 -0.74 37.72 -26.86
CA ALA A 1088 -0.92 37.49 -25.42
C ALA A 1088 -2.36 37.72 -24.90
N SER A 1089 -2.85 36.78 -24.09
CA SER A 1089 -4.01 36.95 -23.21
C SER A 1089 -3.59 37.03 -21.74
N LYS A 1090 -4.22 37.94 -20.95
CA LYS A 1090 -3.81 38.22 -19.56
C LYS A 1090 -4.50 37.29 -18.56
N ALA A 1091 -3.95 36.10 -18.33
CA ALA A 1091 -4.24 35.33 -17.12
C ALA A 1091 -3.26 35.71 -15.99
N LYS A 1092 -3.76 36.08 -14.80
CA LYS A 1092 -2.90 36.32 -13.62
C LYS A 1092 -2.39 34.99 -13.07
N GLY A 1093 -1.14 34.65 -13.37
CA GLY A 1093 -0.47 33.47 -12.80
C GLY A 1093 -0.31 33.55 -11.28
N PHE A 1094 -0.36 32.40 -10.61
CA PHE A 1094 -0.18 32.29 -9.15
C PHE A 1094 1.28 32.55 -8.76
N GLY A 1095 1.58 33.78 -8.34
CA GLY A 1095 2.90 34.17 -7.85
C GLY A 1095 3.19 33.63 -6.44
N ILE A 1096 3.71 32.41 -6.34
CA ILE A 1096 4.36 31.93 -5.12
C ILE A 1096 5.79 32.48 -5.09
N ALA A 1097 6.07 33.41 -4.18
CA ALA A 1097 7.41 33.94 -3.98
C ALA A 1097 8.34 32.86 -3.39
N ALA A 1098 9.55 32.73 -3.94
CA ALA A 1098 10.57 31.85 -3.41
C ALA A 1098 10.96 32.21 -1.95
N GLY A 1099 11.25 31.21 -1.13
CA GLY A 1099 11.85 31.40 0.20
C GLY A 1099 10.95 31.17 1.43
N LYS A 1100 9.65 30.84 1.29
CA LYS A 1100 8.83 30.39 2.44
C LYS A 1100 8.87 28.88 2.62
N LYS A 1101 9.43 28.42 3.75
CA LYS A 1101 9.46 27.01 4.16
C LYS A 1101 8.04 26.42 4.22
N ARG A 1102 7.85 25.23 3.64
CA ARG A 1102 6.64 24.40 3.88
C ARG A 1102 6.52 24.11 5.38
N PRO A 1103 5.33 24.28 6.01
CA PRO A 1103 5.12 23.78 7.37
C PRO A 1103 5.13 22.25 7.35
N GLY A 1104 6.00 21.64 8.16
CA GLY A 1104 6.11 20.18 8.26
C GLY A 1104 4.83 19.55 8.81
N HIS A 1105 4.41 18.44 8.20
CA HIS A 1105 3.27 17.67 8.68
C HIS A 1105 3.62 16.90 9.97
N GLN A 1106 2.73 16.98 10.97
CA GLN A 1106 2.64 16.10 12.14
C GLN A 1106 1.48 15.09 11.96
#